data_AF-A0A7Y0ES93-F1
#
_entry.id   AF-A0A7Y0ES93-F1
#
_cell.length_a   1.000
_cell.length_b   1.000
_cell.length_c   1.000
_cell.angle_alpha   90.00
_cell.angle_beta   90.00
_cell.angle_gamma   90.00
#
_symmetry.space_group_name_H-M   'P 1'
#
loop_
_entity.id
_entity.type
_entity.pdbx_description
1 polymer ?
#
loop_
_entity_poly.entity_id
_entity_poly.type
_entity_poly.pdbx_seq_one_letter_code
_entity_poly.pdbx_strand_id
1 'polypeptide(L)'
;MKQSATLAHLSKKAVAFAAAATTLLAGLTLGTAVTPEAQASTATRDSYSDTVGNPTFEAARKKYGLPKDMKDGATLHAFEWSFKTIMENIPDIAKAGYTSIQTEPIVKIKDNRKLGTGNWYLNWYYVYQPTDMSIGNYVVGSEDEFKEMCKMAHQYGLRIIVDSVSNHFTSDFDVIAKKWQNKSYFHEDKQISDYNNREDCTQHKLSGLWDLNTQDDTVTQGMADLLKQTVADGADGFRYDAAKHIELSDEVFGGKQSHYWDTILKNGAQYQYGEVLEDANVREADYANLFNSSSVGGGGITDSSYGHEVRNAVQFKNLGASHFTSHSKVTEDKSVNWVESHDNFANGEANIPQELSDEWIKYGWAGVTAQKNGMSLFFDRPYKDGGTYGTGGKGTYADGSGPFTENSKLGDAGSDLWKDPEVVAVNHFRNAMVGEASNVSNCGDDNCLMVERYAGSSAQDGMVVANANGAEKNLAGQSTKLANGTYTDEVTGSTITVSGGKVASGSVKAKSIAAFSNKTRSGKVSTAEAYPNKGTIPGESKLITLRSYQASDTTYTTSDGQSGSYKDGDTIKIGAKAKSDEVVTVTVKGTGADGEAIKHTYSYTKYGDPTYDPNDGTESPCDKDCQAWFKKNKLDPDCYINSKEPCHWRNINVTGVKVSGATSMDLSTTQSVQLAADVTTDPAGKRTNVTWSSSDTSVATVDSTGKVTGLKAGTVKITAKAGDKSDTITLTLTGVAPVAKNVIYATKPSGWSKMYAYVYTGDGASAKNNAAWPGVAMTAISGTDTCGQSGYKYEIPEGFTSNAKVIFTDGGSNQYPGAQQAGITYNGGTVRWDGSSSSLASVTCESANIPVTSVSVSGSGVSGGKLSLKKGASAQLSATVSPSNATDRTVAWSSSNAAVASVDKSGKVTGVKAGTAKVTAKAGGRTAVVEVTVEDVPSPARPMTVYYKAPSSWKSVKANYRVFSSPQQAASGAKLEQYCDGWWRLTIADTKGAKVKVAFTDGRSWDDNSGKYYYASGSVMAVSGGEVSSSAPSCQSSEKQPMTVWYKAPSSWSTVKANWRVYSSPQQSGSKAQLTRACDGWWRLTIADTKGAKVKVAFTDGRSWDDNGGKYYYATGSSMAVAGGQFIGDVIPNCAVEN
;
A
#
# COMPACT_ATOMS: atom_id res chain seq x y z
N MET A 1 23.12 -68.42 -16.11
CA MET A 1 23.37 -69.37 -17.22
C MET A 1 23.07 -68.67 -18.54
N LYS A 2 24.05 -68.68 -19.47
CA LYS A 2 23.99 -68.40 -20.93
C LYS A 2 23.61 -66.94 -21.32
N GLN A 3 24.54 -66.02 -21.66
CA GLN A 3 25.49 -65.92 -22.79
C GLN A 3 24.87 -65.96 -24.21
N SER A 4 25.05 -64.86 -24.97
CA SER A 4 25.38 -64.73 -26.42
C SER A 4 24.87 -63.35 -26.92
N ALA A 5 25.67 -62.33 -27.23
CA ALA A 5 26.58 -62.14 -28.38
C ALA A 5 25.89 -62.25 -29.76
N THR A 6 25.86 -61.17 -30.56
CA THR A 6 26.73 -60.92 -31.74
C THR A 6 26.19 -59.78 -32.65
N LEU A 7 27.16 -59.05 -33.23
CA LEU A 7 27.15 -57.91 -34.17
C LEU A 7 26.39 -58.11 -35.51
N ALA A 8 26.01 -57.00 -36.20
CA ALA A 8 26.75 -56.46 -37.38
C ALA A 8 25.98 -55.45 -38.30
N HIS A 9 26.73 -54.40 -38.69
CA HIS A 9 26.76 -53.64 -39.97
C HIS A 9 25.67 -52.63 -40.45
N LEU A 10 25.97 -51.34 -40.22
CA LEU A 10 26.23 -50.20 -41.16
C LEU A 10 25.56 -50.12 -42.55
N SER A 11 24.88 -48.99 -42.83
CA SER A 11 25.21 -48.07 -43.95
C SER A 11 24.66 -46.63 -43.72
N LYS A 12 25.38 -45.64 -44.28
CA LYS A 12 25.37 -44.20 -43.93
C LYS A 12 24.30 -43.37 -44.68
N LYS A 13 23.77 -42.30 -44.04
CA LYS A 13 23.83 -40.91 -44.53
C LYS A 13 23.25 -39.86 -43.53
N ALA A 14 24.08 -38.85 -43.23
CA ALA A 14 23.79 -37.42 -42.98
C ALA A 14 23.18 -36.92 -41.64
N VAL A 15 24.03 -36.15 -40.92
CA VAL A 15 23.77 -34.97 -40.02
C VAL A 15 23.09 -35.26 -38.66
N ALA A 16 23.82 -35.53 -37.56
CA ALA A 16 24.51 -34.61 -36.62
C ALA A 16 23.58 -33.63 -35.86
N PHE A 17 23.50 -33.52 -34.53
CA PHE A 17 24.15 -34.21 -33.39
C PHE A 17 23.40 -33.73 -32.10
N ALA A 18 23.00 -34.65 -31.21
CA ALA A 18 22.88 -34.40 -29.76
C ALA A 18 22.76 -35.75 -29.01
N ALA A 19 23.90 -36.29 -28.60
CA ALA A 19 24.05 -37.25 -27.52
C ALA A 19 24.35 -36.43 -26.23
N ALA A 20 24.19 -36.90 -25.00
CA ALA A 20 23.99 -38.24 -24.49
C ALA A 20 23.28 -38.16 -23.13
N ALA A 21 22.36 -39.09 -22.89
CA ALA A 21 22.13 -39.64 -21.56
C ALA A 21 23.03 -40.87 -21.41
N THR A 22 23.64 -41.05 -20.24
CA THR A 22 24.09 -42.36 -19.76
C THR A 22 23.33 -42.67 -18.48
N THR A 23 22.52 -43.71 -18.57
CA THR A 23 21.92 -44.49 -17.49
C THR A 23 23.00 -45.18 -16.65
N LEU A 24 22.69 -45.53 -15.38
CA LEU A 24 22.79 -46.92 -14.90
C LEU A 24 22.33 -47.06 -13.41
N LEU A 25 21.46 -48.07 -13.20
CA LEU A 25 21.29 -48.95 -12.03
C LEU A 25 21.22 -48.39 -10.59
N ALA A 26 20.08 -48.62 -9.92
CA ALA A 26 19.86 -49.74 -8.98
C ALA A 26 18.76 -49.37 -7.98
N GLY A 27 17.65 -50.11 -7.99
CA GLY A 27 16.68 -50.08 -6.90
C GLY A 27 17.11 -51.04 -5.79
N LEU A 28 17.14 -50.55 -4.55
CA LEU A 28 16.92 -51.33 -3.33
C LEU A 28 16.38 -50.40 -2.23
N THR A 29 15.04 -50.45 -2.16
CA THR A 29 14.08 -50.13 -1.09
C THR A 29 14.50 -49.59 0.29
N LEU A 30 13.61 -48.69 0.75
CA LEU A 30 13.13 -48.38 2.11
C LEU A 30 13.78 -47.23 2.90
N GLY A 31 13.23 -46.03 2.66
CA GLY A 31 13.22 -44.88 3.55
C GLY A 31 12.27 -43.85 2.95
N THR A 32 11.12 -43.60 3.60
CA THR A 32 10.15 -42.58 3.19
C THR A 32 10.76 -41.20 3.34
N ALA A 33 11.43 -40.72 2.30
CA ALA A 33 11.82 -39.33 2.15
C ALA A 33 10.63 -38.57 1.56
N VAL A 34 10.11 -37.63 2.33
CA VAL A 34 9.27 -36.54 1.85
C VAL A 34 10.13 -35.72 0.87
N THR A 35 9.80 -35.73 -0.42
CA THR A 35 10.42 -34.80 -1.38
C THR A 35 9.62 -33.50 -1.45
N PRO A 36 10.26 -32.32 -1.48
CA PRO A 36 9.59 -31.04 -1.42
C PRO A 36 8.91 -30.72 -2.76
N GLU A 37 7.64 -30.33 -2.72
CA GLU A 37 7.00 -29.65 -3.84
C GLU A 37 7.63 -28.26 -3.98
N ALA A 38 8.39 -28.07 -5.07
CA ALA A 38 8.95 -26.77 -5.43
C ALA A 38 7.81 -25.80 -5.79
N GLN A 39 7.55 -24.84 -4.90
CA GLN A 39 6.87 -23.58 -5.20
C GLN A 39 7.55 -22.90 -6.38
N ALA A 40 6.81 -22.66 -7.45
CA ALA A 40 7.23 -21.67 -8.44
C ALA A 40 7.13 -20.28 -7.79
N SER A 41 8.29 -19.78 -7.35
CA SER A 41 8.49 -18.39 -6.92
C SER A 41 7.93 -17.44 -7.98
N THR A 42 6.83 -16.76 -7.64
CA THR A 42 6.59 -15.41 -8.14
C THR A 42 7.78 -14.58 -7.69
N ALA A 43 8.50 -13.95 -8.61
CA ALA A 43 9.60 -13.07 -8.24
C ALA A 43 9.08 -12.03 -7.24
N THR A 44 9.73 -11.94 -6.07
CA THR A 44 9.42 -10.94 -5.05
C THR A 44 9.45 -9.57 -5.70
N ARG A 45 8.39 -8.76 -5.49
CA ARG A 45 8.37 -7.36 -5.93
C ARG A 45 9.63 -6.67 -5.38
N ASP A 46 10.35 -5.99 -6.25
CA ASP A 46 11.52 -5.19 -5.88
C ASP A 46 11.10 -3.72 -5.92
N SER A 47 10.98 -3.08 -4.74
CA SER A 47 10.51 -1.70 -4.64
C SER A 47 11.47 -0.71 -5.33
N TYR A 48 12.74 -1.08 -5.50
CA TYR A 48 13.70 -0.28 -6.25
C TYR A 48 13.25 -0.11 -7.70
N SER A 49 12.73 -1.18 -8.32
CA SER A 49 12.32 -1.16 -9.74
C SER A 49 11.11 -0.26 -10.03
N ASP A 50 10.27 -0.02 -9.02
CA ASP A 50 9.11 0.86 -9.12
C ASP A 50 9.46 2.34 -8.91
N THR A 51 10.57 2.60 -8.22
CA THR A 51 11.00 3.95 -7.84
C THR A 51 12.23 4.37 -8.65
N VAL A 52 13.40 3.83 -8.34
CA VAL A 52 14.66 4.20 -8.99
C VAL A 52 14.80 3.51 -10.34
N GLY A 53 14.88 4.30 -11.41
CA GLY A 53 14.89 3.81 -12.79
C GLY A 53 13.51 3.75 -13.43
N ASN A 54 12.44 3.98 -12.66
CA ASN A 54 11.11 4.27 -13.19
C ASN A 54 11.06 5.74 -13.67
N PRO A 55 10.84 6.02 -14.97
CA PRO A 55 10.87 7.39 -15.50
C PRO A 55 9.86 8.35 -14.88
N THR A 56 8.67 7.86 -14.50
CA THR A 56 7.61 8.69 -13.90
C THR A 56 7.99 9.10 -12.49
N PHE A 57 8.44 8.14 -11.67
CA PHE A 57 8.94 8.41 -10.33
C PHE A 57 10.18 9.32 -10.39
N GLU A 58 11.13 9.03 -11.27
CA GLU A 58 12.35 9.83 -11.48
C GLU A 58 12.04 11.26 -11.90
N ALA A 59 11.03 11.48 -12.74
CA ALA A 59 10.58 12.82 -13.11
C ALA A 59 9.94 13.55 -11.91
N ALA A 60 9.09 12.85 -11.16
CA ALA A 60 8.43 13.40 -9.98
C ALA A 60 9.43 13.78 -8.89
N ARG A 61 10.33 12.86 -8.50
CA ARG A 61 11.36 13.14 -7.49
C ARG A 61 12.24 14.33 -7.92
N LYS A 62 12.64 14.42 -9.19
CA LYS A 62 13.46 15.53 -9.72
C LYS A 62 12.70 16.85 -9.70
N LYS A 63 11.40 16.84 -9.99
CA LYS A 63 10.52 18.01 -9.91
C LYS A 63 10.53 18.61 -8.50
N TYR A 64 10.54 17.78 -7.47
CA TYR A 64 10.55 18.19 -6.06
C TYR A 64 11.95 18.25 -5.43
N GLY A 65 13.01 18.03 -6.23
CA GLY A 65 14.39 18.04 -5.74
C GLY A 65 14.74 16.89 -4.80
N LEU A 66 13.97 15.79 -4.80
CA LEU A 66 14.15 14.68 -3.86
C LEU A 66 15.34 13.78 -4.28
N PRO A 67 16.22 13.42 -3.33
CA PRO A 67 17.33 12.50 -3.50
C PRO A 67 16.97 11.19 -4.17
N LYS A 68 17.96 10.61 -4.83
CA LYS A 68 17.82 9.31 -5.48
C LYS A 68 17.67 8.20 -4.43
N ASP A 69 18.55 8.19 -3.43
CA ASP A 69 18.64 7.16 -2.39
C ASP A 69 18.03 7.68 -1.08
N MET A 70 17.26 6.83 -0.38
CA MET A 70 16.49 7.23 0.82
C MET A 70 17.39 7.73 1.95
N LYS A 71 18.57 7.12 2.14
CA LYS A 71 19.54 7.52 3.16
C LYS A 71 20.00 8.98 3.07
N ASP A 72 19.98 9.55 1.86
CA ASP A 72 20.49 10.89 1.59
C ASP A 72 19.46 11.98 1.89
N GLY A 73 18.20 11.60 2.07
CA GLY A 73 17.07 12.49 2.30
C GLY A 73 16.67 12.63 3.76
N ALA A 74 15.71 13.52 4.00
CA ALA A 74 14.94 13.55 5.23
C ALA A 74 13.68 12.67 5.10
N THR A 75 13.29 12.05 6.20
CA THR A 75 12.07 11.24 6.34
C THR A 75 11.11 11.93 7.30
N LEU A 76 9.85 12.05 6.92
CA LEU A 76 8.78 12.50 7.80
C LEU A 76 8.24 11.29 8.56
N HIS A 77 8.39 11.26 9.88
CA HIS A 77 7.66 10.31 10.73
C HIS A 77 6.26 10.87 10.96
N ALA A 78 5.31 10.36 10.18
CA ALA A 78 3.90 10.75 10.23
C ALA A 78 3.20 10.02 11.40
N PHE A 79 3.65 10.34 12.61
CA PHE A 79 3.28 9.65 13.85
C PHE A 79 1.77 9.67 14.07
N GLU A 80 1.17 8.49 14.09
CA GLU A 80 -0.27 8.24 14.23
C GLU A 80 -1.16 8.82 13.11
N TRP A 81 -0.58 9.27 11.98
CA TRP A 81 -1.38 9.75 10.85
C TRP A 81 -2.09 8.57 10.16
N SER A 82 -3.36 8.75 9.79
CA SER A 82 -4.03 7.77 8.94
C SER A 82 -3.46 7.77 7.52
N PHE A 83 -3.54 6.64 6.79
CA PHE A 83 -3.15 6.56 5.36
C PHE A 83 -3.83 7.63 4.53
N LYS A 84 -5.07 7.90 4.91
CA LYS A 84 -5.95 8.91 4.36
C LYS A 84 -5.45 10.33 4.62
N THR A 85 -4.96 10.62 5.82
CA THR A 85 -4.33 11.89 6.17
C THR A 85 -3.00 12.07 5.41
N ILE A 86 -2.21 11.00 5.29
CA ILE A 86 -0.97 11.01 4.50
C ILE A 86 -1.29 11.35 3.04
N MET A 87 -2.25 10.66 2.40
CA MET A 87 -2.64 10.91 1.00
C MET A 87 -2.93 12.37 0.68
N GLU A 88 -3.64 13.03 1.58
CA GLU A 88 -4.04 14.42 1.40
C GLU A 88 -2.87 15.40 1.49
N ASN A 89 -1.82 15.03 2.24
CA ASN A 89 -0.65 15.87 2.47
C ASN A 89 0.54 15.51 1.56
N ILE A 90 0.50 14.39 0.82
CA ILE A 90 1.57 13.96 -0.11
C ILE A 90 2.12 15.10 -1.00
N PRO A 91 1.29 15.95 -1.64
CA PRO A 91 1.80 17.04 -2.46
C PRO A 91 2.68 18.02 -1.68
N ASP A 92 2.30 18.33 -0.44
CA ASP A 92 3.00 19.30 0.40
C ASP A 92 4.19 18.66 1.13
N ILE A 93 4.13 17.37 1.48
CA ILE A 93 5.27 16.59 1.97
C ILE A 93 6.39 16.57 0.92
N ALA A 94 6.06 16.36 -0.36
CA ALA A 94 7.03 16.42 -1.44
C ALA A 94 7.62 17.83 -1.62
N LYS A 95 6.79 18.89 -1.58
CA LYS A 95 7.27 20.29 -1.63
C LYS A 95 8.12 20.67 -0.41
N ALA A 96 7.86 20.07 0.74
CA ALA A 96 8.63 20.26 1.96
C ALA A 96 10.02 19.59 1.92
N GLY A 97 10.32 18.83 0.86
CA GLY A 97 11.64 18.24 0.63
C GLY A 97 11.86 16.91 1.35
N TYR A 98 10.83 16.27 1.89
CA TYR A 98 10.96 14.91 2.42
C TYR A 98 11.11 13.92 1.27
N THR A 99 12.01 12.96 1.44
CA THR A 99 12.26 11.89 0.46
C THR A 99 11.40 10.66 0.75
N SER A 100 10.99 10.50 2.01
CA SER A 100 10.25 9.35 2.49
C SER A 100 9.30 9.72 3.61
N ILE A 101 8.29 8.88 3.81
CA ILE A 101 7.31 8.97 4.88
C ILE A 101 7.38 7.67 5.66
N GLN A 102 7.50 7.76 6.99
CA GLN A 102 7.35 6.62 7.88
C GLN A 102 5.94 6.60 8.48
N THR A 103 5.27 5.45 8.37
CA THR A 103 3.97 5.17 9.00
C THR A 103 4.14 4.44 10.33
N GLU A 104 3.11 4.48 11.17
CA GLU A 104 2.96 3.58 12.33
C GLU A 104 2.75 2.11 11.91
N PRO A 105 2.77 1.16 12.88
CA PRO A 105 2.43 -0.23 12.62
C PRO A 105 1.07 -0.38 11.95
N ILE A 106 1.08 -1.08 10.81
CA ILE A 106 -0.09 -1.20 9.93
C ILE A 106 -0.92 -2.45 10.17
N VAL A 107 -0.49 -3.36 11.04
CA VAL A 107 -1.17 -4.64 11.27
C VAL A 107 -2.35 -4.48 12.23
N LYS A 108 -3.18 -5.52 12.36
CA LYS A 108 -4.25 -5.54 13.36
C LYS A 108 -3.68 -5.50 14.77
N ILE A 109 -4.29 -4.65 15.58
CA ILE A 109 -3.87 -4.38 16.95
C ILE A 109 -4.99 -4.67 17.95
N LYS A 110 -4.66 -4.63 19.23
CA LYS A 110 -5.65 -4.76 20.32
C LYS A 110 -6.62 -3.59 20.29
N ASP A 111 -7.92 -3.90 20.23
CA ASP A 111 -8.98 -2.88 20.23
C ASP A 111 -9.22 -2.34 21.65
N ASN A 112 -8.91 -1.06 21.83
CA ASN A 112 -9.00 -0.35 23.09
C ASN A 112 -10.05 0.79 23.06
N ARG A 113 -10.82 0.94 21.98
CA ARG A 113 -11.62 2.16 21.71
C ARG A 113 -12.64 2.47 22.80
N LYS A 114 -13.05 1.45 23.56
CA LYS A 114 -13.87 1.57 24.78
C LYS A 114 -13.29 2.49 25.87
N LEU A 115 -11.97 2.77 25.84
CA LEU A 115 -11.30 3.65 26.80
C LEU A 115 -11.45 5.13 26.42
N GLY A 116 -11.78 5.43 25.16
CA GLY A 116 -12.00 6.79 24.66
C GLY A 116 -11.48 6.92 23.23
N THR A 117 -12.39 6.90 22.26
CA THR A 117 -12.05 6.84 20.83
C THR A 117 -11.20 8.03 20.36
N GLY A 118 -9.94 7.74 20.02
CA GLY A 118 -9.02 8.67 19.36
C GLY A 118 -8.22 9.59 20.29
N ASN A 119 -8.32 9.44 21.62
CA ASN A 119 -7.51 10.23 22.56
C ASN A 119 -6.04 9.77 22.51
N TRP A 120 -5.10 10.70 22.50
CA TRP A 120 -3.66 10.40 22.47
C TRP A 120 -3.20 9.68 23.74
N TYR A 121 -3.53 10.24 24.91
CA TYR A 121 -3.10 9.71 26.21
C TYR A 121 -3.44 8.22 26.39
N LEU A 122 -4.64 7.82 25.98
CA LEU A 122 -5.14 6.47 26.26
C LEU A 122 -4.74 5.43 25.23
N ASN A 123 -4.32 5.84 24.02
CA ASN A 123 -4.39 4.92 22.88
C ASN A 123 -3.13 4.84 21.99
N TRP A 124 -2.20 5.80 21.99
CA TRP A 124 -1.09 5.82 21.02
C TRP A 124 -0.29 4.49 21.02
N TYR A 125 0.13 4.03 22.20
CA TYR A 125 0.95 2.82 22.36
C TYR A 125 0.27 1.50 21.95
N TYR A 126 -1.01 1.49 21.58
CA TYR A 126 -1.69 0.28 21.13
C TYR A 126 -1.37 -0.08 19.68
N VAL A 127 -0.86 0.86 18.86
CA VAL A 127 -0.35 0.49 17.52
C VAL A 127 0.81 -0.51 17.64
N TYR A 128 1.53 -0.49 18.76
CA TYR A 128 2.61 -1.43 19.12
C TYR A 128 2.11 -2.73 19.80
N GLN A 129 0.81 -3.02 19.79
CA GLN A 129 0.25 -4.26 20.36
C GLN A 129 -0.49 -5.11 19.31
N PRO A 130 0.24 -5.80 18.40
CA PRO A 130 -0.36 -6.65 17.39
C PRO A 130 -1.21 -7.78 17.98
N THR A 131 -2.32 -8.09 17.32
CA THR A 131 -3.16 -9.28 17.58
C THR A 131 -3.18 -10.26 16.42
N ASP A 132 -2.84 -9.79 15.22
CA ASP A 132 -2.70 -10.57 13.99
C ASP A 132 -1.71 -9.85 13.05
N MET A 133 -1.06 -10.61 12.16
CA MET A 133 -0.21 -10.13 11.07
C MET A 133 -1.00 -9.75 9.81
N SER A 134 -2.30 -9.45 9.90
CA SER A 134 -3.07 -8.94 8.75
C SER A 134 -3.04 -7.41 8.73
N ILE A 135 -2.91 -6.80 7.56
CA ILE A 135 -2.86 -5.34 7.40
C ILE A 135 -4.24 -4.72 7.66
N GLY A 136 -4.24 -3.63 8.40
CA GLY A 136 -5.36 -2.75 8.70
C GLY A 136 -5.69 -2.65 10.18
N ASN A 137 -5.89 -1.43 10.68
CA ASN A 137 -6.37 -1.16 12.03
C ASN A 137 -7.16 0.16 12.10
N TYR A 138 -7.75 0.45 13.27
CA TYR A 138 -8.65 1.60 13.46
C TYR A 138 -7.93 2.95 13.54
N VAL A 139 -6.60 2.96 13.66
CA VAL A 139 -5.79 4.18 13.70
C VAL A 139 -5.40 4.58 12.29
N VAL A 140 -4.65 3.70 11.60
CA VAL A 140 -4.04 4.06 10.30
C VAL A 140 -4.98 3.84 9.12
N GLY A 141 -5.93 2.90 9.22
CA GLY A 141 -6.87 2.57 8.15
C GLY A 141 -6.72 1.13 7.62
N SER A 142 -7.31 0.88 6.47
CA SER A 142 -7.38 -0.43 5.80
C SER A 142 -6.21 -0.70 4.83
N GLU A 143 -6.02 -1.96 4.46
CA GLU A 143 -5.00 -2.36 3.47
C GLU A 143 -5.22 -1.74 2.08
N ASP A 144 -6.47 -1.54 1.65
CA ASP A 144 -6.77 -0.89 0.37
C ASP A 144 -6.36 0.59 0.40
N GLU A 145 -6.57 1.27 1.52
CA GLU A 145 -6.13 2.66 1.71
C GLU A 145 -4.60 2.75 1.78
N PHE A 146 -3.92 1.76 2.35
CA PHE A 146 -2.46 1.67 2.33
C PHE A 146 -1.90 1.56 0.90
N LYS A 147 -2.48 0.68 0.07
CA LYS A 147 -2.12 0.52 -1.35
C LYS A 147 -2.33 1.81 -2.13
N GLU A 148 -3.46 2.48 -1.90
CA GLU A 148 -3.76 3.76 -2.55
C GLU A 148 -2.75 4.85 -2.15
N MET A 149 -2.43 4.92 -0.86
CA MET A 149 -1.46 5.87 -0.32
C MET A 149 -0.07 5.68 -0.92
N CYS A 150 0.44 4.44 -0.98
CA CYS A 150 1.75 4.15 -1.56
C CYS A 150 1.80 4.52 -3.05
N LYS A 151 0.76 4.14 -3.81
CA LYS A 151 0.65 4.50 -5.23
C LYS A 151 0.64 6.01 -5.44
N MET A 152 -0.05 6.76 -4.59
CA MET A 152 -0.08 8.22 -4.65
C MET A 152 1.29 8.81 -4.30
N ALA A 153 1.98 8.28 -3.28
CA ALA A 153 3.29 8.76 -2.86
C ALA A 153 4.33 8.65 -3.99
N HIS A 154 4.35 7.51 -4.70
CA HIS A 154 5.23 7.29 -5.85
C HIS A 154 4.98 8.30 -7.00
N GLN A 155 3.75 8.78 -7.20
CA GLN A 155 3.45 9.82 -8.21
C GLN A 155 4.10 11.17 -7.89
N TYR A 156 4.46 11.40 -6.63
CA TYR A 156 5.14 12.61 -6.17
C TYR A 156 6.63 12.38 -5.88
N GLY A 157 7.15 11.18 -6.18
CA GLY A 157 8.56 10.84 -5.95
C GLY A 157 8.89 10.52 -4.48
N LEU A 158 7.88 10.32 -3.65
CA LEU A 158 7.99 9.94 -2.24
C LEU A 158 8.00 8.43 -2.08
N ARG A 159 8.68 7.94 -1.04
CA ARG A 159 8.75 6.51 -0.68
C ARG A 159 8.17 6.25 0.70
N ILE A 160 7.69 5.03 0.94
CA ILE A 160 7.03 4.65 2.19
C ILE A 160 7.89 3.69 3.00
N ILE A 161 8.19 4.07 4.24
CA ILE A 161 8.77 3.22 5.28
C ILE A 161 7.63 2.79 6.21
N VAL A 162 7.50 1.49 6.46
CA VAL A 162 6.50 0.96 7.39
C VAL A 162 7.17 0.60 8.71
N ASP A 163 6.62 1.06 9.83
CA ASP A 163 6.99 0.53 11.14
C ASP A 163 6.49 -0.91 11.30
N SER A 164 7.41 -1.82 11.60
CA SER A 164 7.17 -3.24 11.71
C SER A 164 7.47 -3.73 13.12
N VAL A 165 6.40 -4.04 13.85
CA VAL A 165 6.47 -4.76 15.13
C VAL A 165 6.79 -6.22 14.87
N SER A 166 8.10 -6.51 14.79
CA SER A 166 8.64 -7.82 14.42
C SER A 166 9.07 -8.69 15.61
N ASN A 167 9.05 -8.15 16.82
CA ASN A 167 9.52 -8.83 18.04
C ASN A 167 8.41 -9.53 18.83
N HIS A 168 7.23 -8.90 18.97
CA HIS A 168 6.24 -9.33 19.95
C HIS A 168 4.80 -9.10 19.46
N PHE A 169 3.85 -9.73 20.14
CA PHE A 169 2.43 -9.43 20.09
C PHE A 169 1.98 -8.73 21.38
N THR A 170 0.72 -8.28 21.41
CA THR A 170 0.04 -7.74 22.61
C THR A 170 0.31 -8.57 23.88
N SER A 171 0.28 -7.93 25.04
CA SER A 171 0.40 -8.60 26.35
C SER A 171 -0.80 -9.48 26.70
N ASP A 172 -1.92 -9.30 26.00
CA ASP A 172 -3.18 -10.00 26.24
C ASP A 172 -3.31 -11.21 25.30
N PHE A 173 -2.92 -12.39 25.79
CA PHE A 173 -2.89 -13.63 24.99
C PHE A 173 -4.27 -14.02 24.45
N ASP A 174 -5.34 -13.68 25.18
CA ASP A 174 -6.68 -14.16 24.88
C ASP A 174 -7.30 -13.48 23.65
N VAL A 175 -6.80 -12.27 23.31
CA VAL A 175 -7.25 -11.50 22.14
C VAL A 175 -6.40 -11.73 20.89
N ILE A 176 -5.30 -12.48 20.99
CA ILE A 176 -4.49 -12.88 19.84
C ILE A 176 -5.33 -13.77 18.91
N ALA A 177 -5.23 -13.54 17.60
CA ALA A 177 -5.97 -14.31 16.62
C ALA A 177 -5.67 -15.81 16.74
N LYS A 178 -6.71 -16.66 16.64
CA LYS A 178 -6.63 -18.10 16.89
C LYS A 178 -5.49 -18.83 16.16
N LYS A 179 -5.12 -18.39 14.95
CA LYS A 179 -3.99 -18.97 14.19
C LYS A 179 -2.62 -18.73 14.85
N TRP A 180 -2.48 -17.66 15.61
CA TRP A 180 -1.27 -17.26 16.34
C TRP A 180 -1.33 -17.61 17.82
N GLN A 181 -2.50 -17.95 18.35
CA GLN A 181 -2.75 -18.26 19.77
C GLN A 181 -2.21 -19.64 20.17
N ASN A 182 -0.94 -19.90 19.89
CA ASN A 182 -0.20 -21.10 20.24
C ASN A 182 1.05 -20.69 21.01
N LYS A 183 1.15 -21.10 22.28
CA LYS A 183 2.28 -20.71 23.16
C LYS A 183 3.65 -21.15 22.63
N SER A 184 3.73 -22.16 21.75
CA SER A 184 5.02 -22.56 21.13
C SER A 184 5.57 -21.55 20.11
N TYR A 185 4.74 -20.63 19.61
CA TYR A 185 5.15 -19.54 18.74
C TYR A 185 5.75 -18.35 19.51
N PHE A 186 5.82 -18.46 20.82
CA PHE A 186 6.37 -17.44 21.70
C PHE A 186 7.47 -18.05 22.57
N HIS A 187 8.42 -17.23 22.99
CA HIS A 187 9.39 -17.63 23.99
C HIS A 187 8.71 -17.89 25.35
N GLU A 188 9.51 -18.30 26.34
CA GLU A 188 9.02 -18.56 27.69
C GLU A 188 8.20 -17.37 28.21
N ASP A 189 7.10 -17.67 28.92
CA ASP A 189 6.24 -16.68 29.56
C ASP A 189 6.93 -16.06 30.78
N LYS A 190 7.97 -15.28 30.50
CA LYS A 190 8.87 -14.71 31.48
C LYS A 190 9.22 -13.29 31.06
N GLN A 191 9.24 -12.38 32.02
CA GLN A 191 9.61 -10.98 31.83
C GLN A 191 11.13 -10.84 31.84
N ILE A 192 11.67 -9.92 31.03
CA ILE A 192 13.08 -9.50 31.13
C ILE A 192 13.35 -9.03 32.58
N SER A 193 14.40 -9.57 33.17
CA SER A 193 14.79 -9.32 34.56
C SER A 193 16.13 -8.61 34.68
N ASP A 194 17.01 -8.76 33.70
CA ASP A 194 18.32 -8.13 33.61
C ASP A 194 18.58 -7.64 32.17
N TYR A 195 18.41 -6.34 31.96
CA TYR A 195 18.66 -5.70 30.68
C TYR A 195 20.13 -5.70 30.23
N ASN A 196 21.07 -6.11 31.09
CA ASN A 196 22.48 -6.30 30.72
C ASN A 196 22.79 -7.73 30.23
N ASN A 197 21.85 -8.66 30.37
CA ASN A 197 22.01 -10.03 29.89
C ASN A 197 21.43 -10.17 28.48
N ARG A 198 22.27 -10.51 27.50
CA ARG A 198 21.88 -10.59 26.09
C ARG A 198 20.83 -11.68 25.80
N GLU A 199 20.94 -12.84 26.45
CA GLU A 199 19.94 -13.90 26.35
C GLU A 199 18.63 -13.45 26.99
N ASP A 200 18.69 -12.88 28.20
CA ASP A 200 17.49 -12.39 28.90
C ASP A 200 16.76 -11.32 28.08
N CYS A 201 17.50 -10.40 27.44
CA CYS A 201 16.96 -9.35 26.60
C CYS A 201 16.30 -9.83 25.30
N THR A 202 16.72 -10.97 24.75
CA THR A 202 16.26 -11.44 23.43
C THR A 202 15.31 -12.62 23.50
N GLN A 203 15.21 -13.29 24.64
CA GLN A 203 14.46 -14.53 24.80
C GLN A 203 13.27 -14.40 25.78
N HIS A 204 12.96 -13.18 26.24
CA HIS A 204 11.91 -12.93 27.23
C HIS A 204 11.13 -11.64 26.92
N LYS A 205 9.97 -11.52 27.56
CA LYS A 205 8.97 -10.47 27.31
C LYS A 205 9.49 -9.08 27.66
N LEU A 206 9.49 -8.20 26.65
CA LEU A 206 9.56 -6.76 26.81
C LEU A 206 8.21 -6.24 27.34
N SER A 207 8.21 -5.60 28.51
CA SER A 207 7.01 -4.95 29.07
C SER A 207 5.72 -5.82 29.13
N GLY A 208 5.88 -7.14 29.31
CA GLY A 208 4.79 -8.11 29.36
C GLY A 208 4.22 -8.52 27.99
N LEU A 209 4.75 -7.99 26.90
CA LEU A 209 4.34 -8.28 25.52
C LEU A 209 4.78 -9.70 25.14
N TRP A 210 3.92 -10.45 24.44
CA TRP A 210 4.21 -11.84 24.10
C TRP A 210 5.33 -11.91 23.05
N ASP A 211 6.51 -12.31 23.51
CA ASP A 211 7.75 -12.35 22.74
C ASP A 211 7.76 -13.50 21.74
N LEU A 212 7.89 -13.19 20.44
CA LEU A 212 7.84 -14.19 19.38
C LEU A 212 9.05 -15.13 19.48
N ASN A 213 8.82 -16.43 19.30
CA ASN A 213 9.88 -17.41 19.22
C ASN A 213 10.58 -17.31 17.86
N THR A 214 11.57 -16.42 17.76
CA THR A 214 12.25 -16.07 16.50
C THR A 214 13.17 -17.18 15.98
N GLN A 215 13.50 -18.20 16.78
CA GLN A 215 14.14 -19.42 16.27
C GLN A 215 13.16 -20.48 15.76
N ASP A 216 11.84 -20.21 15.75
CA ASP A 216 10.86 -21.07 15.09
C ASP A 216 10.66 -20.69 13.62
N ASP A 217 10.86 -21.65 12.71
CA ASP A 217 10.75 -21.44 11.27
C ASP A 217 9.33 -21.03 10.83
N THR A 218 8.28 -21.45 11.55
CA THR A 218 6.90 -21.09 11.23
C THR A 218 6.64 -19.62 11.54
N VAL A 219 7.12 -19.16 12.69
CA VAL A 219 7.06 -17.75 13.10
C VAL A 219 7.87 -16.89 12.14
N THR A 220 9.11 -17.32 11.83
CA THR A 220 9.99 -16.67 10.86
C THR A 220 9.35 -16.52 9.49
N GLN A 221 8.77 -17.60 8.95
CA GLN A 221 8.14 -17.56 7.63
C GLN A 221 6.89 -16.69 7.63
N GLY A 222 6.10 -16.72 8.70
CA GLY A 222 4.91 -15.88 8.81
C GLY A 222 5.22 -14.38 8.81
N MET A 223 6.28 -13.95 9.52
CA MET A 223 6.75 -12.57 9.46
C MET A 223 7.29 -12.24 8.05
N ALA A 224 8.07 -13.13 7.45
CA ALA A 224 8.60 -12.91 6.10
C ALA A 224 7.49 -12.76 5.05
N ASP A 225 6.38 -13.51 5.19
CA ASP A 225 5.23 -13.41 4.30
C ASP A 225 4.50 -12.07 4.47
N LEU A 226 4.32 -11.58 5.71
CA LEU A 226 3.80 -10.25 5.97
C LEU A 226 4.66 -9.17 5.30
N LEU A 227 5.97 -9.17 5.53
CA LEU A 227 6.85 -8.12 4.97
C LEU A 227 6.85 -8.14 3.44
N LYS A 228 6.85 -9.33 2.82
CA LYS A 228 6.73 -9.46 1.35
C LYS A 228 5.38 -8.97 0.84
N GLN A 229 4.29 -9.20 1.57
CA GLN A 229 2.97 -8.67 1.24
C GLN A 229 2.94 -7.13 1.34
N THR A 230 3.51 -6.58 2.43
CA THR A 230 3.60 -5.13 2.63
C THR A 230 4.44 -4.46 1.54
N VAL A 231 5.55 -5.08 1.13
CA VAL A 231 6.28 -4.66 -0.08
C VAL A 231 5.41 -4.85 -1.30
N ALA A 232 4.74 -5.97 -1.53
CA ALA A 232 3.86 -6.15 -2.70
C ALA A 232 2.78 -5.06 -2.83
N ASP A 233 2.29 -4.55 -1.70
CA ASP A 233 1.20 -3.57 -1.62
C ASP A 233 1.63 -2.13 -1.82
N GLY A 234 2.90 -1.80 -1.61
CA GLY A 234 3.34 -0.43 -1.83
C GLY A 234 4.65 -0.02 -1.17
N ALA A 235 4.98 -0.62 -0.02
CA ALA A 235 6.11 -0.18 0.80
C ALA A 235 7.45 -0.23 0.07
N ASP A 236 8.33 0.70 0.43
CA ASP A 236 9.68 0.82 -0.07
C ASP A 236 10.73 0.53 1.02
N GLY A 237 10.33 0.49 2.29
CA GLY A 237 11.23 0.29 3.40
C GLY A 237 10.54 -0.13 4.71
N PHE A 238 11.36 -0.48 5.70
CA PHE A 238 10.92 -0.87 7.04
C PHE A 238 11.74 -0.19 8.14
N ARG A 239 11.04 0.23 9.20
CA ARG A 239 11.60 0.49 10.54
C ARG A 239 11.25 -0.73 11.40
N TYR A 240 12.24 -1.44 11.93
CA TYR A 240 12.00 -2.59 12.79
C TYR A 240 11.94 -2.15 14.25
N ASP A 241 10.74 -2.21 14.81
CA ASP A 241 10.48 -1.96 16.23
C ASP A 241 11.22 -2.95 17.12
N ALA A 242 11.76 -2.44 18.24
CA ALA A 242 12.42 -3.27 19.24
C ALA A 242 13.48 -4.24 18.66
N ALA A 243 14.16 -3.86 17.57
CA ALA A 243 15.08 -4.76 16.87
C ALA A 243 16.22 -5.29 17.76
N LYS A 244 16.61 -4.51 18.79
CA LYS A 244 17.55 -4.95 19.84
C LYS A 244 17.12 -6.24 20.55
N HIS A 245 15.82 -6.50 20.64
CA HIS A 245 15.25 -7.64 21.36
C HIS A 245 15.15 -8.93 20.53
N ILE A 246 15.64 -8.92 19.29
CA ILE A 246 15.71 -10.13 18.45
C ILE A 246 17.16 -10.52 18.26
N GLU A 247 17.55 -11.75 18.60
CA GLU A 247 18.92 -12.24 18.49
C GLU A 247 19.51 -12.13 17.05
N LEU A 248 20.80 -11.87 16.96
CA LEU A 248 21.55 -11.93 15.71
C LEU A 248 21.78 -13.39 15.29
N SER A 249 21.95 -13.64 13.99
CA SER A 249 22.07 -15.00 13.46
C SER A 249 23.25 -15.80 14.03
N ASP A 250 24.28 -15.16 14.59
CA ASP A 250 25.44 -15.82 15.20
C ASP A 250 25.31 -16.01 16.73
N GLU A 251 24.23 -15.51 17.35
CA GLU A 251 23.91 -15.71 18.75
C GLU A 251 23.18 -17.05 18.94
N VAL A 252 23.65 -17.86 19.90
CA VAL A 252 23.12 -19.20 20.18
C VAL A 252 22.61 -19.25 21.60
N PHE A 253 21.29 -19.35 21.75
CA PHE A 253 20.59 -19.42 23.04
C PHE A 253 19.76 -20.69 23.12
N GLY A 254 19.67 -21.29 24.30
CA GLY A 254 18.98 -22.58 24.48
C GLY A 254 19.44 -23.73 23.56
N GLY A 255 20.66 -23.66 22.99
CA GLY A 255 21.20 -24.62 22.03
C GLY A 255 20.65 -24.49 20.60
N LYS A 256 19.96 -23.39 20.27
CA LYS A 256 19.40 -23.09 18.95
C LYS A 256 20.02 -21.82 18.38
N GLN A 257 20.19 -21.81 17.06
CA GLN A 257 20.59 -20.65 16.30
C GLN A 257 19.37 -20.11 15.55
N SER A 258 19.29 -18.79 15.38
CA SER A 258 18.19 -18.13 14.66
C SER A 258 18.52 -17.91 13.19
N HIS A 259 17.51 -18.00 12.32
CA HIS A 259 17.57 -17.59 10.91
C HIS A 259 16.60 -16.44 10.61
N TYR A 260 16.11 -15.76 11.65
CA TYR A 260 15.05 -14.78 11.55
C TYR A 260 15.45 -13.62 10.63
N TRP A 261 16.51 -12.88 10.97
CA TRP A 261 17.01 -11.76 10.18
C TRP A 261 17.41 -12.17 8.75
N ASP A 262 18.06 -13.33 8.59
CA ASP A 262 18.46 -13.86 7.29
C ASP A 262 17.28 -14.12 6.34
N THR A 263 16.09 -14.32 6.91
CA THR A 263 14.87 -14.63 6.18
C THR A 263 14.02 -13.39 5.97
N ILE A 264 13.72 -12.64 7.03
CA ILE A 264 12.75 -11.54 6.97
C ILE A 264 13.29 -10.33 6.21
N LEU A 265 14.61 -10.10 6.19
CA LEU A 265 15.23 -8.97 5.48
C LEU A 265 15.26 -9.17 3.95
N LYS A 266 15.00 -10.38 3.46
CA LYS A 266 14.87 -10.72 2.03
C LYS A 266 13.42 -10.52 1.56
N ASN A 267 12.89 -9.32 1.76
CA ASN A 267 11.49 -8.98 1.51
C ASN A 267 11.25 -8.12 0.26
N GLY A 268 12.32 -7.58 -0.36
CA GLY A 268 12.24 -6.75 -1.57
C GLY A 268 12.20 -5.24 -1.33
N ALA A 269 12.34 -4.79 -0.08
CA ALA A 269 12.44 -3.38 0.28
C ALA A 269 13.79 -2.75 -0.14
N GLN A 270 13.76 -1.44 -0.40
CA GLN A 270 14.90 -0.62 -0.77
C GLN A 270 15.70 -0.19 0.47
N TYR A 271 15.02 0.23 1.55
CA TYR A 271 15.66 0.82 2.72
C TYR A 271 15.13 0.20 4.01
N GLN A 272 16.01 -0.30 4.86
CA GLN A 272 15.63 -1.00 6.09
C GLN A 272 16.51 -0.52 7.23
N TYR A 273 15.90 -0.28 8.40
CA TYR A 273 16.65 0.07 9.60
C TYR A 273 15.96 -0.43 10.86
N GLY A 274 16.75 -0.69 11.91
CA GLY A 274 16.24 -1.13 13.21
C GLY A 274 16.28 -0.05 14.27
N GLU A 275 15.28 -0.05 15.15
CA GLU A 275 15.41 0.58 16.45
C GLU A 275 16.32 -0.27 17.34
N VAL A 276 17.53 0.22 17.55
CA VAL A 276 18.53 -0.40 18.42
C VAL A 276 18.99 0.66 19.40
N LEU A 277 18.25 0.77 20.51
CA LEU A 277 18.60 1.70 21.59
C LEU A 277 19.90 1.24 22.27
N GLU A 278 20.91 2.10 22.20
CA GLU A 278 22.29 1.79 22.56
C GLU A 278 22.44 1.54 24.06
N ASP A 279 23.16 0.45 24.41
CA ASP A 279 23.37 0.06 25.81
C ASP A 279 24.67 -0.76 25.96
N ALA A 280 25.01 -1.22 27.16
CA ALA A 280 26.27 -1.91 27.45
C ALA A 280 26.36 -3.31 26.82
N ASN A 281 25.23 -3.99 26.58
CA ASN A 281 25.16 -5.37 26.10
C ASN A 281 24.65 -5.51 24.66
N VAL A 282 24.67 -4.42 23.89
CA VAL A 282 24.14 -4.36 22.53
C VAL A 282 25.29 -4.50 21.53
N ARG A 283 25.00 -5.05 20.35
CA ARG A 283 25.94 -5.22 19.23
C ARG A 283 25.60 -4.23 18.11
N GLU A 284 25.65 -2.94 18.42
CA GLU A 284 25.19 -1.86 17.53
C GLU A 284 25.79 -1.94 16.13
N ALA A 285 27.12 -2.11 16.03
CA ALA A 285 27.82 -2.18 14.75
C ALA A 285 27.38 -3.38 13.90
N ASP A 286 27.03 -4.51 14.53
CA ASP A 286 26.60 -5.71 13.81
C ASP A 286 25.18 -5.54 13.26
N TYR A 287 24.25 -4.96 14.04
CA TYR A 287 22.94 -4.58 13.52
C TYR A 287 23.05 -3.52 12.42
N ALA A 288 23.87 -2.49 12.60
CA ALA A 288 24.09 -1.47 11.59
C ALA A 288 24.58 -2.08 10.27
N ASN A 289 25.53 -3.03 10.34
CA ASN A 289 26.01 -3.75 9.17
C ASN A 289 24.94 -4.65 8.54
N LEU A 290 24.15 -5.36 9.37
CA LEU A 290 23.05 -6.21 8.94
C LEU A 290 22.06 -5.41 8.08
N PHE A 291 21.45 -4.37 8.64
CA PHE A 291 20.44 -3.54 7.95
C PHE A 291 21.01 -2.77 6.76
N ASN A 292 22.26 -2.31 6.84
CA ASN A 292 22.93 -1.67 5.70
C ASN A 292 23.15 -2.66 4.54
N SER A 293 23.56 -3.90 4.83
CA SER A 293 23.83 -4.91 3.81
C SER A 293 22.57 -5.47 3.16
N SER A 294 21.44 -5.41 3.85
CA SER A 294 20.13 -5.84 3.33
C SER A 294 19.37 -4.75 2.58
N SER A 295 19.94 -3.56 2.42
CA SER A 295 19.28 -2.39 1.82
C SER A 295 19.98 -1.93 0.53
N VAL A 296 19.21 -1.49 -0.46
CA VAL A 296 19.72 -0.94 -1.71
C VAL A 296 20.01 0.55 -1.54
N GLY A 297 21.29 0.91 -1.51
CA GLY A 297 21.71 2.29 -1.34
C GLY A 297 21.84 2.72 0.12
N GLY A 298 21.93 1.76 1.05
CA GLY A 298 22.22 1.96 2.47
C GLY A 298 20.99 1.79 3.37
N GLY A 299 21.26 1.53 4.65
CA GLY A 299 20.31 1.23 5.72
C GLY A 299 21.08 1.32 7.05
N GLY A 300 20.47 0.98 8.19
CA GLY A 300 21.20 1.15 9.45
C GLY A 300 20.42 0.94 10.73
N ILE A 301 20.80 1.67 11.77
CA ILE A 301 20.09 1.69 13.05
C ILE A 301 19.94 3.11 13.57
N THR A 302 19.05 3.29 14.54
CA THR A 302 18.90 4.54 15.29
C THR A 302 20.17 4.88 16.07
N ASP A 303 20.68 6.11 15.95
CA ASP A 303 21.79 6.61 16.79
C ASP A 303 21.22 7.36 17.99
N SER A 304 20.81 6.60 19.01
CA SER A 304 20.09 7.10 20.17
C SER A 304 20.93 8.03 21.06
N SER A 305 22.24 7.81 21.14
CA SER A 305 23.21 8.58 21.90
C SER A 305 23.49 9.90 21.23
N TYR A 306 23.63 9.92 19.89
CA TYR A 306 23.64 11.17 19.14
C TYR A 306 22.35 11.96 19.33
N GLY A 307 21.19 11.29 19.23
CA GLY A 307 19.90 11.91 19.52
C GLY A 307 19.83 12.51 20.93
N HIS A 308 20.39 11.82 21.93
CA HIS A 308 20.52 12.35 23.30
C HIS A 308 21.41 13.59 23.39
N GLU A 309 22.57 13.61 22.71
CA GLU A 309 23.45 14.78 22.68
C GLU A 309 22.80 15.98 21.97
N VAL A 310 22.07 15.75 20.89
CA VAL A 310 21.29 16.79 20.21
C VAL A 310 20.17 17.30 21.12
N ARG A 311 19.47 16.43 21.86
CA ARG A 311 18.49 16.85 22.87
C ARG A 311 19.11 17.69 23.97
N ASN A 312 20.29 17.32 24.47
CA ASN A 312 21.01 18.12 25.46
C ASN A 312 21.28 19.54 24.92
N ALA A 313 21.72 19.66 23.66
CA ALA A 313 21.93 20.95 23.04
C ALA A 313 20.65 21.82 23.06
N VAL A 314 19.52 21.26 22.62
CA VAL A 314 18.28 22.03 22.51
C VAL A 314 17.60 22.29 23.86
N GLN A 315 17.72 21.36 24.82
CA GLN A 315 17.18 21.47 26.16
C GLN A 315 17.94 22.50 27.00
N PHE A 316 19.28 22.44 26.98
CA PHE A 316 20.14 23.35 27.73
C PHE A 316 20.44 24.66 26.99
N LYS A 317 19.78 24.86 25.84
CA LYS A 317 19.89 26.07 25.03
C LYS A 317 21.33 26.39 24.67
N ASN A 318 22.03 25.38 24.18
CA ASN A 318 23.44 25.41 23.81
C ASN A 318 23.62 24.63 22.50
N LEU A 319 23.70 25.33 21.38
CA LEU A 319 23.98 24.79 20.05
C LEU A 319 25.49 24.63 19.76
N GLY A 320 26.31 24.34 20.77
CA GLY A 320 27.73 24.05 20.60
C GLY A 320 27.96 22.92 19.58
N ALA A 321 28.87 23.12 18.63
CA ALA A 321 29.08 22.21 17.50
C ALA A 321 29.39 20.76 17.92
N SER A 322 30.01 20.56 19.09
CA SER A 322 30.34 19.24 19.62
C SER A 322 29.12 18.34 19.83
N HIS A 323 27.96 18.92 20.19
CA HIS A 323 26.71 18.15 20.34
C HIS A 323 26.25 17.53 19.03
N PHE A 324 26.61 18.15 17.90
CA PHE A 324 26.19 17.73 16.56
C PHE A 324 27.23 16.88 15.82
N THR A 325 28.39 16.64 16.42
CA THR A 325 29.47 15.80 15.83
C THR A 325 29.83 14.58 16.67
N SER A 326 29.23 14.42 17.85
CA SER A 326 29.57 13.36 18.82
C SER A 326 28.78 12.07 18.56
N HIS A 327 29.23 11.28 17.59
CA HIS A 327 28.74 9.91 17.35
C HIS A 327 29.62 8.90 18.09
N SER A 328 29.04 8.04 18.92
CA SER A 328 29.83 7.24 19.88
C SER A 328 29.94 5.75 19.53
N LYS A 329 28.95 5.14 18.87
CA LYS A 329 28.96 3.68 18.61
C LYS A 329 28.65 3.25 17.17
N VAL A 330 28.05 4.11 16.36
CA VAL A 330 27.68 3.81 14.96
C VAL A 330 28.27 4.86 14.03
N THR A 331 28.66 4.45 12.82
CA THR A 331 29.11 5.41 11.81
C THR A 331 27.92 6.14 11.21
N GLU A 332 28.05 7.45 11.02
CA GLU A 332 26.96 8.32 10.54
C GLU A 332 26.34 7.84 9.21
N ASP A 333 27.10 7.19 8.32
CA ASP A 333 26.58 6.63 7.06
C ASP A 333 25.61 5.44 7.22
N LYS A 334 25.51 4.88 8.43
CA LYS A 334 24.62 3.78 8.81
C LYS A 334 23.72 4.14 9.99
N SER A 335 23.53 5.43 10.24
CA SER A 335 22.65 5.91 11.29
C SER A 335 21.34 6.48 10.75
N VAL A 336 20.32 6.38 11.59
CA VAL A 336 19.10 7.17 11.50
C VAL A 336 19.12 8.15 12.68
N ASN A 337 19.20 9.43 12.35
CA ASN A 337 19.40 10.51 13.30
C ASN A 337 18.09 11.29 13.49
N TRP A 338 17.82 11.73 14.71
CA TRP A 338 16.68 12.57 15.04
C TRP A 338 17.09 13.66 16.03
N VAL A 339 16.23 14.66 16.20
CA VAL A 339 16.26 15.50 17.41
C VAL A 339 15.61 14.71 18.55
N GLU A 340 14.44 14.13 18.32
CA GLU A 340 13.75 13.28 19.27
C GLU A 340 12.98 12.16 18.55
N SER A 341 12.70 11.07 19.26
CA SER A 341 11.77 10.03 18.79
C SER A 341 10.38 10.22 19.38
N HIS A 342 9.42 9.46 18.87
CA HIS A 342 8.09 9.36 19.46
C HIS A 342 8.12 8.89 20.92
N ASP A 343 9.02 7.97 21.29
CA ASP A 343 9.17 7.52 22.67
C ASP A 343 9.63 8.62 23.62
N ASN A 344 10.65 9.40 23.23
CA ASN A 344 11.18 10.47 24.09
C ASN A 344 10.09 11.51 24.41
N PHE A 345 9.19 11.73 23.46
CA PHE A 345 8.07 12.64 23.62
C PHE A 345 6.90 12.00 24.41
N ALA A 346 6.40 10.86 23.93
CA ALA A 346 5.11 10.30 24.34
C ALA A 346 5.13 9.55 25.69
N ASN A 347 6.26 8.96 26.08
CA ASN A 347 6.39 8.24 27.36
C ASN A 347 6.62 9.16 28.56
N GLY A 348 6.93 10.43 28.35
CA GLY A 348 7.12 11.41 29.42
C GLY A 348 8.21 11.02 30.43
N GLU A 349 9.40 10.64 29.95
CA GLU A 349 10.52 10.19 30.80
C GLU A 349 10.83 11.18 31.94
N ALA A 350 10.88 10.68 33.19
CA ALA A 350 11.06 11.47 34.41
C ALA A 350 12.35 12.31 34.50
N ASN A 351 13.33 12.05 33.61
CA ASN A 351 14.64 12.72 33.57
C ASN A 351 14.82 13.62 32.33
N ILE A 352 13.82 13.69 31.45
CA ILE A 352 13.76 14.71 30.40
C ILE A 352 12.83 15.78 30.97
N PRO A 353 13.31 16.96 31.37
CA PRO A 353 12.45 18.12 31.54
C PRO A 353 11.65 18.26 30.24
N GLN A 354 10.39 17.85 30.31
CA GLN A 354 9.39 18.08 29.27
C GLN A 354 9.47 19.56 28.92
N GLU A 355 9.28 19.91 27.63
CA GLU A 355 9.23 21.27 27.04
C GLU A 355 10.37 21.66 26.09
N LEU A 356 10.70 20.83 25.11
CA LEU A 356 11.34 21.36 23.89
C LEU A 356 10.30 22.16 23.10
N SER A 357 10.55 23.46 22.91
CA SER A 357 9.72 24.31 22.06
C SER A 357 10.00 24.05 20.57
N ASP A 358 9.02 24.35 19.72
CA ASP A 358 9.17 24.28 18.27
C ASP A 358 10.41 25.04 17.77
N GLU A 359 10.72 26.21 18.35
CA GLU A 359 11.91 27.01 18.05
C GLU A 359 13.20 26.20 18.24
N TRP A 360 13.33 25.49 19.36
CA TRP A 360 14.52 24.71 19.68
C TRP A 360 14.58 23.38 18.93
N ILE A 361 13.44 22.75 18.64
CA ILE A 361 13.37 21.60 17.72
C ILE A 361 13.89 21.97 16.33
N LYS A 362 13.52 23.15 15.80
CA LYS A 362 14.04 23.63 14.52
C LYS A 362 15.55 23.83 14.53
N TYR A 363 16.12 24.38 15.60
CA TYR A 363 17.58 24.53 15.70
C TYR A 363 18.30 23.19 15.77
N GLY A 364 17.77 22.22 16.52
CA GLY A 364 18.26 20.86 16.51
C GLY A 364 18.19 20.24 15.11
N TRP A 365 17.05 20.41 14.42
CA TRP A 365 16.84 19.91 13.06
C TRP A 365 17.84 20.50 12.07
N ALA A 366 18.12 21.80 12.15
CA ALA A 366 19.15 22.44 11.33
C ALA A 366 20.53 21.80 11.52
N GLY A 367 20.89 21.47 12.76
CA GLY A 367 22.16 20.81 13.08
C GLY A 367 22.23 19.35 12.66
N VAL A 368 21.14 18.59 12.77
CA VAL A 368 21.08 17.17 12.38
C VAL A 368 21.00 17.01 10.86
N THR A 369 20.11 17.75 10.21
CA THR A 369 19.67 17.45 8.84
C THR A 369 20.57 18.08 7.78
N ALA A 370 21.21 19.22 8.06
CA ALA A 370 22.10 19.88 7.11
C ALA A 370 23.41 19.11 6.85
N GLN A 371 23.74 18.13 7.70
CA GLN A 371 24.96 17.32 7.61
C GLN A 371 24.95 16.33 6.44
N LYS A 372 26.08 15.65 6.24
CA LYS A 372 26.34 14.86 5.04
C LYS A 372 25.73 13.46 5.09
N ASN A 373 25.88 12.75 6.21
CA ASN A 373 25.52 11.34 6.27
C ASN A 373 24.34 11.12 7.22
N GLY A 374 23.85 9.87 7.24
CA GLY A 374 22.78 9.41 8.10
C GLY A 374 21.40 9.91 7.66
N MET A 375 20.42 9.02 7.59
CA MET A 375 19.04 9.44 7.30
C MET A 375 18.53 10.30 8.46
N SER A 376 17.93 11.45 8.17
CA SER A 376 17.31 12.29 9.21
C SER A 376 15.83 11.95 9.34
N LEU A 377 15.36 11.69 10.56
CA LEU A 377 13.95 11.39 10.86
C LEU A 377 13.32 12.58 11.60
N PHE A 378 12.38 13.25 10.95
CA PHE A 378 11.61 14.34 11.55
C PHE A 378 10.40 13.75 12.27
N PHE A 379 10.37 13.84 13.59
CA PHE A 379 9.21 13.44 14.39
C PHE A 379 8.12 14.51 14.32
N ASP A 380 6.99 14.18 13.70
CA ASP A 380 5.84 15.08 13.68
C ASP A 380 4.99 14.93 14.94
N ARG A 381 5.13 15.89 15.85
CA ARG A 381 4.36 15.93 17.10
C ARG A 381 2.86 16.14 16.84
N PRO A 382 1.99 15.69 17.75
CA PRO A 382 0.57 16.03 17.68
C PRO A 382 0.34 17.55 17.61
N TYR A 383 -0.77 17.95 16.99
CA TYR A 383 -1.07 19.36 16.77
C TYR A 383 -1.16 20.13 18.09
N LYS A 384 -0.33 21.18 18.22
CA LYS A 384 -0.17 22.03 19.41
C LYS A 384 0.36 21.33 20.67
N ASP A 385 0.92 20.14 20.54
CA ASP A 385 1.65 19.50 21.63
C ASP A 385 3.14 19.85 21.52
N GLY A 386 3.48 21.08 21.95
CA GLY A 386 4.83 21.65 21.97
C GLY A 386 4.85 23.03 22.65
N GLY A 387 5.89 23.32 23.44
CA GLY A 387 6.06 24.61 24.13
C GLY A 387 6.11 24.55 25.66
N THR A 388 6.50 25.67 26.28
CA THR A 388 6.81 25.84 27.71
C THR A 388 5.60 25.57 28.62
N TYR A 389 5.70 24.58 29.50
CA TYR A 389 4.81 24.35 30.63
C TYR A 389 5.05 25.50 31.59
N GLY A 390 4.06 26.38 31.65
CA GLY A 390 4.18 27.61 32.42
C GLY A 390 3.09 28.63 32.21
N THR A 391 2.19 28.46 31.24
CA THR A 391 0.97 29.27 31.14
C THR A 391 -0.27 28.45 30.78
N GLY A 392 -0.65 27.49 31.64
CA GLY A 392 -2.07 27.18 31.86
C GLY A 392 -2.67 25.85 31.34
N GLY A 393 -1.92 24.99 30.65
CA GLY A 393 -2.39 23.64 30.29
C GLY A 393 -2.12 22.64 31.42
N LYS A 394 -3.15 22.05 32.02
CA LYS A 394 -2.99 20.79 32.77
C LYS A 394 -2.82 19.68 31.73
N GLY A 395 -1.74 18.91 31.78
CA GLY A 395 -1.61 17.68 31.01
C GLY A 395 -2.74 16.72 31.35
N THR A 396 -3.03 15.78 30.45
CA THR A 396 -4.21 14.92 30.52
C THR A 396 -3.97 13.58 31.23
N TYR A 397 -2.74 13.29 31.69
CA TYR A 397 -2.53 12.19 32.65
C TYR A 397 -3.43 12.43 33.86
N ALA A 398 -3.85 11.35 34.53
CA ALA A 398 -4.80 11.43 35.64
C ALA A 398 -4.33 12.33 36.81
N ASP A 399 -3.03 12.61 36.88
CA ASP A 399 -2.37 13.50 37.84
C ASP A 399 -2.14 14.94 37.33
N GLY A 400 -2.53 15.25 36.08
CA GLY A 400 -2.34 16.55 35.45
C GLY A 400 -0.99 16.74 34.73
N SER A 401 -0.17 15.70 34.60
CA SER A 401 1.10 15.71 33.86
C SER A 401 0.93 15.25 32.39
N GLY A 402 1.97 15.36 31.56
CA GLY A 402 2.04 14.74 30.23
C GLY A 402 2.03 15.65 29.01
N PRO A 403 2.51 15.14 27.86
CA PRO A 403 2.74 15.94 26.67
C PRO A 403 1.47 16.25 25.87
N PHE A 404 0.41 15.44 26.03
CA PHE A 404 -0.78 15.50 25.18
C PHE A 404 -1.80 16.53 25.68
N THR A 405 -2.04 17.57 24.88
CA THR A 405 -3.09 18.57 25.13
C THR A 405 -4.45 18.18 24.53
N GLU A 406 -4.50 17.09 23.76
CA GLU A 406 -5.70 16.56 23.08
C GLU A 406 -6.35 17.56 22.10
N ASN A 407 -5.54 18.45 21.51
CA ASN A 407 -5.95 19.40 20.46
C ASN A 407 -6.13 18.75 19.07
N SER A 408 -5.72 17.49 18.92
CA SER A 408 -5.93 16.62 17.76
C SER A 408 -6.25 15.21 18.25
N LYS A 409 -6.50 14.27 17.34
CA LYS A 409 -6.73 12.86 17.65
C LYS A 409 -5.82 11.93 16.85
N LEU A 410 -5.72 10.68 17.28
CA LEU A 410 -5.12 9.62 16.46
C LEU A 410 -5.78 9.59 15.07
N GLY A 411 -4.95 9.49 14.02
CA GLY A 411 -5.36 9.55 12.62
C GLY A 411 -5.26 10.94 12.00
N ASP A 412 -5.26 12.03 12.78
CA ASP A 412 -5.10 13.40 12.29
C ASP A 412 -3.64 13.70 11.90
N ALA A 413 -3.43 14.77 11.14
CA ALA A 413 -2.10 15.31 10.92
C ALA A 413 -1.60 16.01 12.19
N GLY A 414 -0.31 15.91 12.47
CA GLY A 414 0.31 16.56 13.61
C GLY A 414 0.47 18.07 13.41
N SER A 415 1.53 18.61 14.01
CA SER A 415 1.91 20.02 13.98
C SER A 415 2.24 20.47 12.55
N ASP A 416 2.16 21.77 12.28
CA ASP A 416 2.62 22.31 11.00
C ASP A 416 4.14 22.51 10.95
N LEU A 417 4.88 22.09 11.99
CA LEU A 417 6.33 22.27 12.09
C LEU A 417 7.10 21.56 10.98
N TRP A 418 6.63 20.39 10.51
CA TRP A 418 7.27 19.65 9.42
C TRP A 418 7.30 20.44 8.10
N LYS A 419 6.38 21.40 7.92
CA LYS A 419 6.29 22.30 6.76
C LYS A 419 6.70 23.75 7.06
N ASP A 420 7.34 23.99 8.20
CA ASP A 420 7.88 25.32 8.51
C ASP A 420 8.95 25.75 7.48
N PRO A 421 8.97 27.00 6.98
CA PRO A 421 9.91 27.45 5.97
C PRO A 421 11.36 27.16 6.29
N GLU A 422 11.74 27.26 7.57
CA GLU A 422 13.11 26.99 8.00
C GLU A 422 13.41 25.48 7.96
N VAL A 423 12.45 24.64 8.38
CA VAL A 423 12.55 23.18 8.26
C VAL A 423 12.61 22.75 6.79
N VAL A 424 11.73 23.31 5.96
CA VAL A 424 11.66 23.06 4.52
C VAL A 424 12.97 23.50 3.85
N ALA A 425 13.51 24.67 4.20
CA ALA A 425 14.78 25.15 3.66
C ALA A 425 15.96 24.25 4.05
N VAL A 426 15.97 23.72 5.28
CA VAL A 426 16.98 22.74 5.70
C VAL A 426 16.84 21.42 4.92
N ASN A 427 15.62 20.95 4.67
CA ASN A 427 15.38 19.75 3.87
C ASN A 427 15.85 19.93 2.41
N HIS A 428 15.49 21.06 1.78
CA HIS A 428 15.96 21.40 0.42
C HIS A 428 17.48 21.54 0.37
N PHE A 429 18.08 22.19 1.37
CA PHE A 429 19.53 22.27 1.50
C PHE A 429 20.15 20.87 1.55
N ARG A 430 19.67 19.99 2.43
CA ARG A 430 20.15 18.61 2.55
C ARG A 430 20.12 17.90 1.19
N ASN A 431 18.97 17.95 0.52
CA ASN A 431 18.75 17.30 -0.76
C ASN A 431 19.64 17.87 -1.88
N ALA A 432 19.84 19.18 -1.89
CA ALA A 432 20.66 19.88 -2.85
C ALA A 432 22.15 19.54 -2.67
N MET A 433 22.57 19.20 -1.46
CA MET A 433 23.98 19.00 -1.08
C MET A 433 24.41 17.53 -1.08
N VAL A 434 23.60 16.60 -1.59
CA VAL A 434 23.96 15.17 -1.64
C VAL A 434 25.35 14.95 -2.28
N GLY A 435 26.21 14.24 -1.56
CA GLY A 435 27.59 13.95 -1.97
C GLY A 435 28.65 14.92 -1.44
N GLU A 436 28.28 16.15 -1.10
CA GLU A 436 29.25 17.19 -0.72
C GLU A 436 29.79 17.01 0.71
N ALA A 437 31.04 17.41 0.95
CA ALA A 437 31.66 17.34 2.28
C ALA A 437 30.92 18.24 3.28
N SER A 438 30.99 17.92 4.58
CA SER A 438 30.40 18.73 5.65
C SER A 438 31.45 19.32 6.58
N ASN A 439 31.12 20.46 7.19
CA ASN A 439 31.85 21.04 8.33
C ASN A 439 30.84 21.66 9.30
N VAL A 440 30.97 21.34 10.59
CA VAL A 440 30.10 21.87 11.65
C VAL A 440 30.94 22.75 12.57
N SER A 441 30.45 23.95 12.86
CA SER A 441 31.14 24.92 13.70
C SER A 441 30.15 25.92 14.32
N ASN A 442 30.63 26.78 15.22
CA ASN A 442 29.83 27.86 15.77
C ASN A 442 30.15 29.20 15.09
N CYS A 443 29.14 30.02 14.83
CA CYS A 443 29.28 31.36 14.27
C CYS A 443 29.59 32.42 15.32
N GLY A 444 30.46 32.11 16.29
CA GLY A 444 31.01 33.06 17.27
C GLY A 444 30.62 32.82 18.72
N ASP A 445 29.51 32.12 18.99
CA ASP A 445 29.11 31.65 20.32
C ASP A 445 28.30 30.36 20.22
N ASP A 446 28.07 29.73 21.36
CA ASP A 446 27.36 28.45 21.48
C ASP A 446 25.86 28.54 21.15
N ASN A 447 25.29 29.73 20.92
CA ASN A 447 23.90 29.88 20.47
C ASN A 447 23.77 30.11 18.97
N CYS A 448 24.89 30.03 18.23
CA CYS A 448 24.95 30.21 16.80
C CYS A 448 25.67 29.02 16.16
N LEU A 449 24.92 28.10 15.55
CA LEU A 449 25.46 26.93 14.85
C LEU A 449 25.55 27.18 13.36
N MET A 450 26.63 26.71 12.73
CA MET A 450 26.87 26.77 11.29
C MET A 450 27.23 25.38 10.77
N VAL A 451 26.47 24.90 9.80
CA VAL A 451 26.72 23.65 9.06
C VAL A 451 26.99 23.98 7.60
N GLU A 452 28.21 23.75 7.15
CA GLU A 452 28.65 24.03 5.78
C GLU A 452 28.66 22.76 4.94
N ARG A 453 28.30 22.88 3.65
CA ARG A 453 28.45 21.83 2.64
C ARG A 453 29.22 22.37 1.44
N TYR A 454 30.26 21.66 1.00
CA TYR A 454 31.20 22.20 0.02
C TYR A 454 31.81 21.16 -0.92
N ALA A 455 31.96 21.61 -2.18
CA ALA A 455 32.63 20.98 -3.31
C ALA A 455 33.79 21.85 -3.85
N GLY A 456 33.87 23.12 -3.41
CA GLY A 456 34.84 24.11 -3.90
C GLY A 456 34.29 24.97 -5.05
N SER A 457 32.97 25.07 -5.20
CA SER A 457 32.31 25.87 -6.23
C SER A 457 31.06 26.54 -5.68
N SER A 458 30.87 27.83 -5.93
CA SER A 458 29.71 28.57 -5.41
C SER A 458 28.36 28.13 -5.98
N ALA A 459 28.35 27.34 -7.06
CA ALA A 459 27.14 26.69 -7.56
C ALA A 459 26.76 25.41 -6.78
N GLN A 460 27.71 24.81 -6.06
CA GLN A 460 27.55 23.54 -5.36
C GLN A 460 27.61 23.68 -3.84
N ASP A 461 28.28 24.71 -3.36
CA ASP A 461 28.49 24.98 -1.94
C ASP A 461 27.26 25.65 -1.30
N GLY A 462 27.17 25.56 0.02
CA GLY A 462 26.22 26.34 0.81
C GLY A 462 26.43 26.16 2.31
N MET A 463 25.67 26.92 3.11
CA MET A 463 25.68 26.81 4.57
C MET A 463 24.28 26.97 5.15
N VAL A 464 24.00 26.22 6.21
CA VAL A 464 22.87 26.45 7.11
C VAL A 464 23.40 27.09 8.39
N VAL A 465 22.73 28.15 8.84
CA VAL A 465 23.05 28.86 10.09
C VAL A 465 21.81 28.91 10.96
N ALA A 466 21.90 28.36 12.17
CA ALA A 466 20.86 28.46 13.20
C ALA A 466 21.30 29.47 14.26
N ASN A 467 20.64 30.62 14.32
CA ASN A 467 20.92 31.68 15.28
C ASN A 467 19.82 31.71 16.35
N ALA A 468 20.07 31.08 17.49
CA ALA A 468 19.18 31.09 18.65
C ALA A 468 19.33 32.36 19.52
N ASN A 469 20.26 33.26 19.18
CA ASN A 469 20.43 34.50 19.93
C ASN A 469 19.23 35.43 19.76
N GLY A 470 18.93 36.20 20.81
CA GLY A 470 17.94 37.29 20.76
C GLY A 470 18.34 38.49 19.90
N ALA A 471 19.56 38.49 19.35
CA ALA A 471 20.10 39.53 18.47
C ALA A 471 20.48 38.95 17.10
N GLU A 472 20.47 39.81 16.08
CA GLU A 472 20.99 39.47 14.75
C GLU A 472 22.48 39.11 14.83
N LYS A 473 22.89 38.08 14.10
CA LYS A 473 24.29 37.66 14.01
C LYS A 473 24.92 38.14 12.71
N ASN A 474 25.89 39.04 12.83
CA ASN A 474 26.76 39.41 11.71
C ASN A 474 27.78 38.29 11.45
N LEU A 475 27.82 37.80 10.21
CA LEU A 475 28.73 36.74 9.79
C LEU A 475 30.03 37.27 9.16
N ALA A 476 30.15 38.59 8.95
CA ALA A 476 31.36 39.16 8.35
C ALA A 476 32.62 38.82 9.15
N GLY A 477 33.64 38.33 8.45
CA GLY A 477 34.92 37.88 9.01
C GLY A 477 34.94 36.41 9.45
N GLN A 478 33.80 35.72 9.50
CA GLN A 478 33.75 34.29 9.84
C GLN A 478 34.50 33.47 8.79
N SER A 479 35.33 32.53 9.26
CA SER A 479 36.04 31.61 8.37
C SER A 479 35.08 30.59 7.81
N THR A 480 35.25 30.24 6.53
CA THR A 480 34.33 29.35 5.83
C THR A 480 35.05 28.47 4.82
N LYS A 481 34.47 27.28 4.56
CA LYS A 481 34.93 26.35 3.50
C LYS A 481 34.29 26.63 2.14
N LEU A 482 33.28 27.49 2.09
CA LEU A 482 32.59 27.84 0.84
C LEU A 482 33.53 28.57 -0.13
N ALA A 483 33.33 28.32 -1.42
CA ALA A 483 33.99 29.05 -2.49
C ALA A 483 33.53 30.51 -2.56
N ASN A 484 34.34 31.34 -3.22
CA ASN A 484 33.99 32.74 -3.44
C ASN A 484 32.68 32.85 -4.24
N GLY A 485 31.79 33.71 -3.78
CA GLY A 485 30.48 33.89 -4.40
C GLY A 485 29.48 34.55 -3.48
N THR A 486 28.29 34.81 -4.01
CA THR A 486 27.14 35.26 -3.23
C THR A 486 26.18 34.09 -3.11
N TYR A 487 25.65 33.87 -1.91
CA TYR A 487 24.70 32.80 -1.61
C TYR A 487 23.43 33.41 -1.04
N THR A 488 22.28 32.89 -1.45
CA THR A 488 20.97 33.43 -1.07
C THR A 488 20.32 32.51 -0.05
N ASP A 489 19.83 33.09 1.04
CA ASP A 489 19.01 32.39 2.03
C ASP A 489 17.65 32.04 1.40
N GLU A 490 17.32 30.75 1.44
CA GLU A 490 16.06 30.24 0.90
C GLU A 490 14.82 30.77 1.63
N VAL A 491 14.95 31.12 2.92
CA VAL A 491 13.80 31.55 3.73
C VAL A 491 13.47 33.02 3.46
N THR A 492 14.45 33.90 3.60
CA THR A 492 14.25 35.35 3.56
C THR A 492 14.67 36.03 2.26
N GLY A 493 15.47 35.35 1.42
CA GLY A 493 16.13 35.96 0.26
C GLY A 493 17.30 36.89 0.60
N SER A 494 17.68 36.98 1.88
CA SER A 494 18.91 37.68 2.29
C SER A 494 20.15 36.98 1.73
N THR A 495 21.29 37.67 1.68
CA THR A 495 22.49 37.12 1.04
C THR A 495 23.71 37.22 1.94
N ILE A 496 24.59 36.23 1.82
CA ILE A 496 25.98 36.32 2.25
C ILE A 496 26.90 36.40 1.02
N THR A 497 28.02 37.10 1.15
CA THR A 497 29.09 37.10 0.14
C THR A 497 30.35 36.51 0.75
N VAL A 498 30.95 35.52 0.09
CA VAL A 498 32.18 34.86 0.49
C VAL A 498 33.33 35.33 -0.41
N SER A 499 34.45 35.70 0.21
CA SER A 499 35.68 36.08 -0.48
C SER A 499 36.89 35.71 0.35
N GLY A 500 37.85 35.01 -0.25
CA GLY A 500 39.13 34.67 0.38
C GLY A 500 38.99 33.72 1.57
N GLY A 501 38.05 32.75 1.50
CA GLY A 501 37.79 31.78 2.56
C GLY A 501 37.12 32.38 3.80
N LYS A 502 36.52 33.57 3.68
CA LYS A 502 35.77 34.24 4.74
C LYS A 502 34.46 34.77 4.20
N VAL A 503 33.45 34.86 5.06
CA VAL A 503 32.25 35.64 4.77
C VAL A 503 32.64 37.12 4.80
N ALA A 504 32.56 37.80 3.66
CA ALA A 504 32.88 39.22 3.52
C ALA A 504 31.75 40.12 4.03
N SER A 505 30.49 39.69 3.84
CA SER A 505 29.30 40.43 4.27
C SER A 505 28.08 39.52 4.40
N GLY A 506 27.14 39.89 5.27
CA GLY A 506 25.84 39.24 5.46
C GLY A 506 25.58 38.91 6.93
N SER A 507 24.32 38.67 7.27
CA SER A 507 23.88 38.39 8.64
C SER A 507 22.68 37.45 8.67
N VAL A 508 22.42 36.89 9.85
CA VAL A 508 21.26 36.02 10.12
C VAL A 508 20.46 36.65 11.25
N LYS A 509 19.15 36.80 11.07
CA LYS A 509 18.28 37.48 12.03
C LYS A 509 18.29 36.78 13.38
N ALA A 510 17.91 37.52 14.42
CA ALA A 510 17.67 36.97 15.75
C ALA A 510 16.65 35.82 15.66
N LYS A 511 16.87 34.74 16.42
CA LYS A 511 15.95 33.62 16.56
C LYS A 511 15.48 33.02 15.23
N SER A 512 16.40 32.76 14.32
CA SER A 512 16.07 32.28 12.97
C SER A 512 17.09 31.30 12.41
N ILE A 513 16.68 30.56 11.39
CA ILE A 513 17.53 29.69 10.59
C ILE A 513 17.59 30.25 9.17
N ALA A 514 18.80 30.31 8.61
CA ALA A 514 19.03 30.68 7.23
C ALA A 514 19.74 29.53 6.49
N ALA A 515 19.26 29.20 5.29
CA ALA A 515 19.86 28.18 4.43
C ALA A 515 20.38 28.85 3.16
N PHE A 516 21.66 29.21 3.17
CA PHE A 516 22.32 29.92 2.06
C PHE A 516 22.80 28.92 1.00
N SER A 517 22.22 29.00 -0.21
CA SER A 517 22.70 28.22 -1.36
C SER A 517 22.38 28.92 -2.69
N ASN A 518 22.96 28.42 -3.79
CA ASN A 518 22.65 28.84 -5.15
C ASN A 518 21.87 27.78 -5.95
N LYS A 519 21.37 26.74 -5.27
CA LYS A 519 20.52 25.70 -5.86
C LYS A 519 19.06 26.08 -5.62
N THR A 520 18.24 26.05 -6.67
CA THR A 520 16.84 26.47 -6.63
C THR A 520 15.90 25.36 -6.15
N ARG A 521 14.83 25.75 -5.46
CA ARG A 521 13.77 24.87 -4.91
C ARG A 521 12.52 24.78 -5.79
N SER A 522 11.69 23.77 -5.51
CA SER A 522 10.29 23.66 -5.93
C SER A 522 9.28 24.45 -5.05
N GLY A 523 9.12 25.77 -5.23
CA GLY A 523 7.95 26.58 -4.75
C GLY A 523 7.67 26.67 -3.23
N LYS A 524 6.96 27.71 -2.73
CA LYS A 524 6.66 27.83 -1.28
C LYS A 524 5.63 26.79 -0.80
N VAL A 525 5.68 26.40 0.47
CA VAL A 525 4.63 25.54 1.07
C VAL A 525 3.64 26.46 1.77
N SER A 526 2.39 26.41 1.35
CA SER A 526 1.31 27.19 1.96
C SER A 526 0.02 26.40 1.86
N THR A 527 -0.74 26.33 2.94
CA THR A 527 -1.92 25.47 3.02
C THR A 527 -3.12 26.19 3.64
N ALA A 528 -4.30 25.71 3.30
CA ALA A 528 -5.59 26.11 3.86
C ALA A 528 -6.44 24.85 3.96
N GLU A 529 -6.84 24.46 5.17
CA GLU A 529 -7.32 23.11 5.46
C GLU A 529 -8.50 23.14 6.47
N ALA A 530 -9.26 22.04 6.55
CA ALA A 530 -10.29 21.84 7.56
C ALA A 530 -10.06 20.48 8.25
N TYR A 531 -10.10 20.42 9.58
CA TYR A 531 -9.79 19.23 10.38
C TYR A 531 -10.89 18.78 11.33
N PRO A 532 -11.12 17.46 11.50
CA PRO A 532 -10.54 16.39 10.68
C PRO A 532 -10.90 16.60 9.21
N ASN A 533 -10.03 16.22 8.29
CA ASN A 533 -10.14 16.49 6.85
C ASN A 533 -11.22 15.66 6.13
N LYS A 534 -11.84 14.74 6.85
CA LYS A 534 -13.05 14.03 6.46
C LYS A 534 -13.64 13.32 7.68
N GLY A 535 -14.76 12.65 7.47
CA GLY A 535 -15.30 11.70 8.43
C GLY A 535 -16.79 11.84 8.60
N THR A 536 -17.27 11.43 9.76
CA THR A 536 -18.70 11.37 10.06
C THR A 536 -19.09 12.53 10.96
N ILE A 537 -20.35 12.96 10.86
CA ILE A 537 -20.96 13.93 11.77
C ILE A 537 -21.94 13.15 12.64
N PRO A 538 -21.53 12.67 13.82
CA PRO A 538 -22.47 12.06 14.75
C PRO A 538 -23.39 13.14 15.34
N GLY A 539 -24.69 12.85 15.41
CA GLY A 539 -25.60 13.59 16.28
C GLY A 539 -26.06 14.91 15.71
N GLU A 540 -26.06 16.00 16.49
CA GLU A 540 -26.55 17.30 16.00
C GLU A 540 -25.54 18.01 15.09
N SER A 541 -24.24 17.87 15.33
CA SER A 541 -23.21 18.62 14.61
C SER A 541 -21.81 18.13 14.95
N LYS A 542 -20.82 18.49 14.14
CA LYS A 542 -19.40 18.25 14.41
C LYS A 542 -18.63 19.56 14.43
N LEU A 543 -17.73 19.70 15.39
CA LEU A 543 -16.78 20.80 15.40
C LEU A 543 -15.62 20.47 14.45
N ILE A 544 -15.27 21.42 13.59
CA ILE A 544 -14.18 21.33 12.62
C ILE A 544 -13.24 22.50 12.85
N THR A 545 -11.95 22.23 12.94
CA THR A 545 -10.89 23.22 13.07
C THR A 545 -10.41 23.63 11.69
N LEU A 546 -10.53 24.90 11.34
CA LEU A 546 -9.96 25.46 10.12
C LEU A 546 -8.49 25.79 10.38
N ARG A 547 -7.59 25.22 9.59
CA ARG A 547 -6.15 25.45 9.71
C ARG A 547 -5.64 26.22 8.51
N SER A 548 -4.67 27.10 8.72
CA SER A 548 -3.99 27.77 7.61
C SER A 548 -2.52 28.00 7.92
N TYR A 549 -1.68 27.71 6.93
CA TYR A 549 -0.25 27.83 7.06
C TYR A 549 0.31 28.69 5.94
N GLN A 550 1.00 29.78 6.28
CA GLN A 550 1.55 30.74 5.32
C GLN A 550 0.56 31.20 4.24
N ALA A 551 -0.73 31.28 4.59
CA ALA A 551 -1.78 31.72 3.70
C ALA A 551 -2.39 33.03 4.20
N SER A 552 -2.66 33.96 3.29
CA SER A 552 -3.47 35.16 3.53
C SER A 552 -4.87 35.00 2.94
N ASP A 553 -5.76 35.95 3.25
CA ASP A 553 -7.11 36.05 2.67
C ASP A 553 -7.93 34.75 2.81
N THR A 554 -7.74 34.08 3.93
CA THR A 554 -8.29 32.76 4.22
C THR A 554 -9.80 32.83 4.44
N THR A 555 -10.55 32.06 3.66
CA THR A 555 -12.01 32.02 3.69
C THR A 555 -12.53 30.59 3.63
N TYR A 556 -13.73 30.37 4.17
CA TYR A 556 -14.42 29.09 4.11
C TYR A 556 -15.87 29.25 3.64
N THR A 557 -16.40 28.18 3.06
CA THR A 557 -17.82 28.00 2.73
C THR A 557 -18.22 26.56 3.00
N THR A 558 -19.42 26.35 3.52
CA THR A 558 -19.97 25.02 3.83
C THR A 558 -21.23 24.75 3.00
N SER A 559 -21.52 23.50 2.67
CA SER A 559 -22.77 23.16 1.96
C SER A 559 -24.02 23.35 2.83
N ASP A 560 -23.89 23.39 4.16
CA ASP A 560 -24.98 23.69 5.09
C ASP A 560 -25.20 25.20 5.32
N GLY A 561 -24.52 26.04 4.52
CA GLY A 561 -24.85 27.46 4.33
C GLY A 561 -24.09 28.44 5.23
N GLN A 562 -23.00 28.02 5.87
CA GLN A 562 -22.07 28.90 6.58
C GLN A 562 -20.93 29.36 5.65
N SER A 563 -20.43 30.58 5.85
CA SER A 563 -19.25 31.11 5.16
C SER A 563 -18.64 32.27 5.95
N GLY A 564 -17.34 32.48 5.82
CA GLY A 564 -16.65 33.61 6.45
C GLY A 564 -15.15 33.62 6.15
N SER A 565 -14.44 34.61 6.70
CA SER A 565 -12.98 34.54 6.87
C SER A 565 -12.64 33.76 8.12
N TYR A 566 -11.43 33.19 8.18
CA TYR A 566 -10.94 32.49 9.36
C TYR A 566 -9.44 32.74 9.57
N LYS A 567 -9.00 32.61 10.81
CA LYS A 567 -7.59 32.51 11.21
C LYS A 567 -7.27 31.06 11.54
N ASP A 568 -5.99 30.71 11.48
CA ASP A 568 -5.53 29.38 11.87
C ASP A 568 -6.02 29.00 13.28
N GLY A 569 -6.61 27.81 13.38
CA GLY A 569 -7.19 27.28 14.62
C GLY A 569 -8.63 27.69 14.91
N ASP A 570 -9.27 28.54 14.09
CA ASP A 570 -10.69 28.87 14.24
C ASP A 570 -11.55 27.61 14.07
N THR A 571 -12.54 27.42 14.94
CA THR A 571 -13.46 26.27 14.85
C THR A 571 -14.82 26.66 14.29
N ILE A 572 -15.37 25.83 13.42
CA ILE A 572 -16.73 25.94 12.90
C ILE A 572 -17.54 24.69 13.25
N LYS A 573 -18.86 24.83 13.41
CA LYS A 573 -19.76 23.72 13.73
C LYS A 573 -20.54 23.35 12.46
N ILE A 574 -20.28 22.17 11.90
CA ILE A 574 -20.91 21.71 10.66
C ILE A 574 -22.00 20.67 10.91
N GLY A 575 -22.93 20.55 9.97
CA GLY A 575 -23.97 19.52 9.95
C GLY A 575 -25.16 19.78 10.86
N ALA A 576 -25.26 20.97 11.46
CA ALA A 576 -26.40 21.37 12.29
C ALA A 576 -27.72 21.47 11.49
N LYS A 577 -27.62 21.72 10.18
CA LYS A 577 -28.77 21.78 9.26
C LYS A 577 -28.84 20.59 8.30
N ALA A 578 -27.87 19.68 8.40
CA ALA A 578 -27.74 18.52 7.51
C ALA A 578 -28.61 17.37 8.02
N LYS A 579 -29.29 16.69 7.10
CA LYS A 579 -30.11 15.50 7.40
C LYS A 579 -29.22 14.25 7.49
N SER A 580 -29.69 13.20 8.15
CA SER A 580 -29.02 11.89 8.10
C SER A 580 -28.68 11.48 6.66
N ASP A 581 -27.48 10.94 6.49
CA ASP A 581 -26.83 10.50 5.25
C ASP A 581 -26.50 11.62 4.25
N GLU A 582 -26.71 12.89 4.63
CA GLU A 582 -26.29 14.05 3.85
C GLU A 582 -24.79 14.28 3.96
N VAL A 583 -24.13 14.53 2.82
CA VAL A 583 -22.73 14.94 2.78
C VAL A 583 -22.65 16.45 2.95
N VAL A 584 -22.05 16.88 4.06
CA VAL A 584 -21.68 18.26 4.30
C VAL A 584 -20.27 18.48 3.75
N THR A 585 -20.09 19.46 2.88
CA THR A 585 -18.75 19.82 2.37
C THR A 585 -18.26 21.11 3.01
N VAL A 586 -16.98 21.17 3.36
CA VAL A 586 -16.28 22.39 3.80
C VAL A 586 -15.24 22.74 2.75
N THR A 587 -15.42 23.87 2.07
CA THR A 587 -14.42 24.40 1.13
C THR A 587 -13.66 25.53 1.80
N VAL A 588 -12.34 25.42 1.83
CA VAL A 588 -11.43 26.45 2.32
C VAL A 588 -10.63 27.02 1.16
N LYS A 589 -10.29 28.30 1.25
CA LYS A 589 -9.51 29.04 0.27
C LYS A 589 -8.51 29.96 0.97
N GLY A 590 -7.48 30.36 0.24
CA GLY A 590 -6.52 31.38 0.66
C GLY A 590 -5.57 31.74 -0.48
N THR A 591 -4.62 32.63 -0.19
CA THR A 591 -3.50 32.97 -1.08
C THR A 591 -2.22 32.55 -0.41
N GLY A 592 -1.44 31.66 -1.03
CA GLY A 592 -0.17 31.19 -0.49
C GLY A 592 0.91 32.26 -0.47
N ALA A 593 2.00 32.01 0.25
CA ALA A 593 3.14 32.92 0.37
C ALA A 593 3.94 33.11 -0.94
N ASP A 594 3.67 32.28 -1.95
CA ASP A 594 4.13 32.42 -3.34
C ASP A 594 3.14 33.17 -4.25
N GLY A 595 1.97 33.56 -3.72
CA GLY A 595 0.90 34.20 -4.46
C GLY A 595 -0.03 33.21 -5.19
N GLU A 596 0.16 31.90 -5.04
CA GLU A 596 -0.74 30.91 -5.63
C GLU A 596 -2.07 30.85 -4.88
N ALA A 597 -3.16 30.66 -5.62
CA ALA A 597 -4.49 30.50 -5.02
C ALA A 597 -4.63 29.09 -4.43
N ILE A 598 -4.96 29.01 -3.14
CA ILE A 598 -5.23 27.77 -2.42
C ILE A 598 -6.74 27.51 -2.44
N LYS A 599 -7.16 26.28 -2.75
CA LYS A 599 -8.55 25.86 -2.65
C LYS A 599 -8.64 24.36 -2.40
N HIS A 600 -9.22 23.98 -1.26
CA HIS A 600 -9.49 22.59 -0.91
C HIS A 600 -10.95 22.41 -0.50
N THR A 601 -11.52 21.24 -0.77
CA THR A 601 -12.90 20.89 -0.39
C THR A 601 -12.90 19.54 0.31
N TYR A 602 -13.35 19.53 1.55
CA TYR A 602 -13.45 18.38 2.43
C TYR A 602 -14.91 17.93 2.57
N SER A 603 -15.16 16.64 2.79
CA SER A 603 -16.50 16.05 2.82
C SER A 603 -16.75 15.24 4.09
N TYR A 604 -17.95 15.41 4.66
CA TYR A 604 -18.36 14.80 5.92
C TYR A 604 -19.76 14.21 5.82
N THR A 605 -19.95 12.96 6.19
CA THR A 605 -21.27 12.30 6.09
C THR A 605 -22.02 12.41 7.42
N LYS A 606 -23.25 12.93 7.40
CA LYS A 606 -24.11 13.05 8.58
C LYS A 606 -24.74 11.70 8.92
N TYR A 607 -24.76 11.33 10.20
CA TYR A 607 -25.54 10.18 10.67
C TYR A 607 -26.61 10.65 11.67
N GLY A 608 -27.80 10.07 11.56
CA GLY A 608 -28.94 10.41 12.43
C GLY A 608 -28.75 10.01 13.89
N ASP A 609 -27.86 9.04 14.14
CA ASP A 609 -27.52 8.59 15.47
C ASP A 609 -26.29 9.35 16.02
N PRO A 610 -26.38 10.02 17.20
CA PRO A 610 -25.28 10.72 17.88
C PRO A 610 -24.10 9.88 18.33
N THR A 611 -24.21 8.57 18.21
CA THR A 611 -23.26 7.60 18.76
C THR A 611 -22.79 6.57 17.74
N TYR A 612 -23.20 6.73 16.48
CA TYR A 612 -22.87 5.81 15.39
C TYR A 612 -21.87 6.45 14.41
N ASP A 613 -20.68 5.85 14.27
CA ASP A 613 -19.76 6.07 13.16
C ASP A 613 -19.49 4.74 12.43
N PRO A 614 -19.94 4.55 11.19
CA PRO A 614 -19.71 3.28 10.48
C PRO A 614 -18.22 2.95 10.22
N ASN A 615 -17.30 3.91 10.39
CA ASN A 615 -15.86 3.68 10.25
C ASN A 615 -15.20 3.27 11.58
N ASP A 616 -15.89 3.42 12.72
CA ASP A 616 -15.39 2.97 14.02
C ASP A 616 -15.93 1.59 14.43
N GLY A 617 -16.75 0.95 13.60
CA GLY A 617 -17.26 -0.40 13.85
C GLY A 617 -18.12 -0.54 15.12
N THR A 618 -18.64 0.56 15.69
CA THR A 618 -19.62 0.51 16.78
C THR A 618 -21.02 0.26 16.23
N GLU A 619 -21.76 -0.63 16.90
CA GLU A 619 -23.19 -0.78 16.70
C GLU A 619 -23.93 0.39 17.38
N SER A 620 -25.01 0.89 16.76
CA SER A 620 -25.89 1.93 17.33
C SER A 620 -26.37 1.55 18.74
N PRO A 621 -26.34 2.46 19.74
CA PRO A 621 -26.60 2.12 21.13
C PRO A 621 -28.08 2.15 21.55
N CYS A 622 -29.04 1.88 20.67
CA CYS A 622 -30.37 1.49 21.15
C CYS A 622 -30.26 0.07 21.74
N ASP A 623 -30.06 0.04 23.05
CA ASP A 623 -29.95 -1.14 23.88
C ASP A 623 -31.25 -1.97 23.93
N LYS A 624 -31.15 -3.19 24.47
CA LYS A 624 -32.17 -4.25 24.42
C LYS A 624 -33.55 -3.81 24.94
N ASP A 625 -33.59 -2.90 25.90
CA ASP A 625 -34.82 -2.40 26.52
C ASP A 625 -35.48 -1.28 25.69
N CYS A 626 -34.69 -0.47 24.98
CA CYS A 626 -35.13 0.49 23.97
C CYS A 626 -35.86 -0.24 22.83
N GLN A 627 -35.22 -1.25 22.25
CA GLN A 627 -35.79 -2.12 21.21
C GLN A 627 -37.11 -2.79 21.66
N ALA A 628 -37.19 -3.24 22.92
CA ALA A 628 -38.39 -3.87 23.48
C ALA A 628 -39.55 -2.88 23.64
N TRP A 629 -39.27 -1.63 24.02
CA TRP A 629 -40.28 -0.58 24.15
C TRP A 629 -40.83 -0.13 22.79
N PHE A 630 -39.98 0.08 21.78
CA PHE A 630 -40.42 0.42 20.41
C PHE A 630 -41.27 -0.68 19.79
N LYS A 631 -40.86 -1.94 19.96
CA LYS A 631 -41.63 -3.12 19.52
C LYS A 631 -42.97 -3.25 20.25
N LYS A 632 -43.03 -2.92 21.54
CA LYS A 632 -44.27 -2.90 22.34
C LYS A 632 -45.25 -1.81 21.88
N ASN A 633 -44.74 -0.67 21.40
CA ASN A 633 -45.55 0.48 21.01
C ASN A 633 -45.75 0.62 19.48
N LYS A 634 -45.24 -0.33 18.67
CA LYS A 634 -45.28 -0.31 17.19
C LYS A 634 -44.64 0.95 16.58
N LEU A 635 -43.56 1.42 17.18
CA LEU A 635 -42.80 2.59 16.73
C LEU A 635 -41.49 2.12 16.06
N ASP A 636 -41.00 2.87 15.08
CA ASP A 636 -39.74 2.60 14.37
C ASP A 636 -38.54 2.97 15.28
N PRO A 637 -37.61 2.03 15.56
CA PRO A 637 -36.43 2.30 16.38
C PRO A 637 -35.50 3.39 15.80
N ASP A 638 -35.61 3.72 14.51
CA ASP A 638 -34.85 4.82 13.89
C ASP A 638 -35.47 6.23 14.14
N CYS A 639 -36.63 6.39 14.83
CA CYS A 639 -37.16 7.73 15.26
C CYS A 639 -36.65 8.13 16.67
N TYR A 640 -35.45 7.69 17.11
CA TYR A 640 -34.84 8.26 18.32
C TYR A 640 -34.46 9.72 18.06
N ILE A 641 -35.36 10.63 18.43
CA ILE A 641 -35.18 12.08 18.42
C ILE A 641 -35.04 12.53 19.89
N ASN A 642 -33.94 13.21 20.22
CA ASN A 642 -33.88 13.98 21.46
C ASN A 642 -34.93 15.10 21.42
N SER A 643 -35.33 15.65 22.56
CA SER A 643 -36.55 16.45 22.77
C SER A 643 -36.68 17.81 22.02
N LYS A 644 -36.03 18.04 20.88
CA LYS A 644 -36.05 19.34 20.17
C LYS A 644 -36.38 19.31 18.67
N GLU A 645 -36.62 18.16 18.04
CA GLU A 645 -37.23 18.10 16.70
C GLU A 645 -38.57 17.33 16.72
N PRO A 646 -39.67 17.85 16.16
CA PRO A 646 -40.88 17.03 15.99
C PRO A 646 -40.65 16.00 14.87
N CYS A 647 -40.92 14.70 15.12
CA CYS A 647 -40.92 13.66 14.06
C CYS A 647 -41.87 14.16 12.94
N HIS A 648 -41.30 14.64 11.83
CA HIS A 648 -42.07 14.95 10.64
C HIS A 648 -42.38 13.64 9.94
N TRP A 649 -43.60 13.15 10.12
CA TRP A 649 -44.20 12.09 9.33
C TRP A 649 -44.25 12.55 7.86
N ARG A 650 -43.19 12.27 7.11
CA ARG A 650 -43.25 12.30 5.66
C ARG A 650 -43.58 10.89 5.24
N ASN A 651 -44.70 10.70 4.55
CA ASN A 651 -45.00 9.44 3.89
C ASN A 651 -43.79 9.08 3.01
N ILE A 652 -43.08 8.02 3.39
CA ILE A 652 -41.94 7.51 2.62
C ILE A 652 -42.54 6.71 1.48
N ASN A 653 -42.48 7.27 0.27
CA ASN A 653 -42.89 6.55 -0.91
C ASN A 653 -41.70 5.73 -1.42
N VAL A 654 -41.80 4.40 -1.45
CA VAL A 654 -40.74 3.58 -2.03
C VAL A 654 -40.82 3.69 -3.56
N THR A 655 -39.80 4.28 -4.17
CA THR A 655 -39.74 4.49 -5.62
C THR A 655 -39.07 3.33 -6.34
N GLY A 656 -38.26 2.53 -5.64
CA GLY A 656 -37.59 1.36 -6.18
C GLY A 656 -36.88 0.53 -5.11
N VAL A 657 -36.63 -0.73 -5.43
CA VAL A 657 -35.77 -1.64 -4.66
C VAL A 657 -34.82 -2.25 -5.68
N LYS A 658 -33.56 -2.46 -5.31
CA LYS A 658 -32.59 -3.18 -6.11
C LYS A 658 -31.83 -4.16 -5.23
N VAL A 659 -31.89 -5.44 -5.55
CA VAL A 659 -31.14 -6.47 -4.83
C VAL A 659 -29.78 -6.67 -5.48
N SER A 660 -28.73 -6.70 -4.66
CA SER A 660 -27.35 -6.94 -5.08
C SER A 660 -26.67 -7.98 -4.18
N GLY A 661 -25.63 -8.63 -4.68
CA GLY A 661 -24.90 -9.68 -3.96
C GLY A 661 -24.64 -10.92 -4.82
N ALA A 662 -24.30 -12.03 -4.17
CA ALA A 662 -23.97 -13.27 -4.84
C ALA A 662 -25.16 -13.82 -5.64
N THR A 663 -24.91 -14.26 -6.87
CA THR A 663 -25.91 -14.92 -7.74
C THR A 663 -25.76 -16.44 -7.77
N SER A 664 -24.73 -16.97 -7.10
CA SER A 664 -24.53 -18.40 -6.91
C SER A 664 -23.85 -18.68 -5.57
N MET A 665 -24.05 -19.90 -5.06
CA MET A 665 -23.33 -20.43 -3.91
C MET A 665 -23.09 -21.93 -4.10
N ASP A 666 -21.94 -22.43 -3.69
CA ASP A 666 -21.65 -23.86 -3.61
C ASP A 666 -21.71 -24.29 -2.15
N LEU A 667 -22.67 -25.17 -1.83
CA LEU A 667 -22.93 -25.62 -0.47
C LEU A 667 -21.76 -26.42 0.13
N SER A 668 -20.85 -26.95 -0.71
CA SER A 668 -19.65 -27.64 -0.24
C SER A 668 -18.59 -26.69 0.32
N THR A 669 -18.62 -25.40 -0.06
CA THR A 669 -17.62 -24.39 0.37
C THR A 669 -18.23 -23.26 1.20
N THR A 670 -19.48 -22.88 0.92
CA THR A 670 -20.14 -21.71 1.51
C THR A 670 -21.62 -22.01 1.77
N GLN A 671 -22.02 -22.04 3.04
CA GLN A 671 -23.41 -22.38 3.44
C GLN A 671 -24.34 -21.17 3.57
N SER A 672 -23.81 -19.95 3.53
CA SER A 672 -24.63 -18.74 3.51
C SER A 672 -23.97 -17.62 2.71
N VAL A 673 -24.77 -16.77 2.06
CA VAL A 673 -24.31 -15.56 1.36
C VAL A 673 -25.09 -14.35 1.87
N GLN A 674 -24.43 -13.20 1.93
CA GLN A 674 -25.08 -11.94 2.28
C GLN A 674 -25.57 -11.26 1.00
N LEU A 675 -26.86 -10.91 0.97
CA LEU A 675 -27.42 -10.02 -0.04
C LEU A 675 -27.65 -8.63 0.55
N ALA A 676 -27.61 -7.62 -0.31
CA ALA A 676 -27.96 -6.26 -0.01
C ALA A 676 -29.20 -5.84 -0.80
N ALA A 677 -30.01 -4.95 -0.22
CA ALA A 677 -31.14 -4.32 -0.89
C ALA A 677 -30.98 -2.81 -0.85
N ASP A 678 -30.71 -2.22 -2.00
CA ASP A 678 -30.70 -0.77 -2.19
C ASP A 678 -32.13 -0.31 -2.41
N VAL A 679 -32.70 0.41 -1.43
CA VAL A 679 -34.05 0.94 -1.55
C VAL A 679 -33.99 2.41 -1.94
N THR A 680 -34.56 2.74 -3.09
CA THR A 680 -34.77 4.14 -3.48
C THR A 680 -36.12 4.59 -2.97
N THR A 681 -36.13 5.70 -2.27
CA THR A 681 -37.33 6.31 -1.69
C THR A 681 -37.57 7.70 -2.26
N ASP A 682 -38.77 8.22 -2.08
CA ASP A 682 -39.13 9.63 -2.22
C ASP A 682 -39.76 10.09 -0.90
N PRO A 683 -39.11 11.00 -0.15
CA PRO A 683 -37.80 11.61 -0.47
C PRO A 683 -36.64 10.59 -0.44
N ALA A 684 -35.62 10.80 -1.26
CA ALA A 684 -34.47 9.90 -1.43
C ALA A 684 -33.64 9.72 -0.14
N GLY A 685 -33.05 8.53 0.03
CA GLY A 685 -32.17 8.20 1.17
C GLY A 685 -32.91 7.92 2.48
N LYS A 686 -34.20 7.54 2.44
CA LYS A 686 -34.98 7.20 3.64
C LYS A 686 -35.00 5.70 3.86
N ARG A 687 -34.76 5.29 5.11
CA ARG A 687 -34.85 3.89 5.52
C ARG A 687 -36.31 3.45 5.51
N THR A 688 -36.53 2.24 5.04
CA THR A 688 -37.84 1.61 4.94
C THR A 688 -37.63 0.14 5.23
N ASN A 689 -38.62 -0.49 5.85
CA ASN A 689 -38.49 -1.86 6.29
C ASN A 689 -38.40 -2.78 5.06
N VAL A 690 -37.23 -3.39 4.86
CA VAL A 690 -37.04 -4.39 3.82
C VAL A 690 -37.46 -5.73 4.38
N THR A 691 -38.50 -6.28 3.77
CA THR A 691 -38.92 -7.65 4.01
C THR A 691 -38.26 -8.55 2.98
N TRP A 692 -37.52 -9.54 3.47
CA TRP A 692 -36.89 -10.55 2.65
C TRP A 692 -37.78 -11.78 2.58
N SER A 693 -37.86 -12.39 1.41
CA SER A 693 -38.56 -13.65 1.23
C SER A 693 -37.81 -14.53 0.24
N SER A 694 -37.89 -15.83 0.48
CA SER A 694 -37.39 -16.84 -0.44
C SER A 694 -38.57 -17.47 -1.17
N SER A 695 -38.49 -17.59 -2.49
CA SER A 695 -39.53 -18.25 -3.29
C SER A 695 -39.66 -19.74 -2.98
N ASP A 696 -38.63 -20.36 -2.42
CA ASP A 696 -38.62 -21.74 -1.98
C ASP A 696 -37.73 -21.87 -0.74
N THR A 697 -38.35 -21.78 0.43
CA THR A 697 -37.67 -21.93 1.73
C THR A 697 -37.14 -23.34 1.98
N SER A 698 -37.46 -24.32 1.12
CA SER A 698 -36.83 -25.64 1.15
C SER A 698 -35.50 -25.67 0.39
N VAL A 699 -35.22 -24.67 -0.47
CA VAL A 699 -33.95 -24.50 -1.20
C VAL A 699 -33.00 -23.57 -0.45
N ALA A 700 -33.48 -22.40 -0.02
CA ALA A 700 -32.73 -21.47 0.82
C ALA A 700 -33.67 -20.63 1.70
N THR A 701 -33.27 -20.32 2.92
CA THR A 701 -33.96 -19.33 3.76
C THR A 701 -33.23 -17.99 3.70
N VAL A 702 -33.94 -16.90 3.96
CA VAL A 702 -33.35 -15.57 4.07
C VAL A 702 -33.86 -14.93 5.35
N ASP A 703 -32.97 -14.38 6.16
CA ASP A 703 -33.35 -13.67 7.38
C ASP A 703 -33.71 -12.20 7.12
N SER A 704 -34.08 -11.47 8.17
CA SER A 704 -34.47 -10.05 8.07
C SER A 704 -33.34 -9.13 7.62
N THR A 705 -32.09 -9.59 7.63
CA THR A 705 -30.92 -8.79 7.24
C THR A 705 -30.48 -9.06 5.79
N GLY A 706 -31.12 -9.99 5.09
CA GLY A 706 -30.72 -10.39 3.74
C GLY A 706 -29.65 -11.49 3.72
N LYS A 707 -29.35 -12.11 4.86
CA LYS A 707 -28.45 -13.28 4.91
C LYS A 707 -29.22 -14.50 4.43
N VAL A 708 -28.78 -15.06 3.30
CA VAL A 708 -29.38 -16.25 2.68
C VAL A 708 -28.63 -17.48 3.14
N THR A 709 -29.32 -18.43 3.74
CA THR A 709 -28.78 -19.73 4.16
C THR A 709 -29.24 -20.80 3.19
N GLY A 710 -28.30 -21.47 2.53
CA GLY A 710 -28.60 -22.49 1.53
C GLY A 710 -28.84 -23.85 2.17
N LEU A 711 -29.91 -24.54 1.77
CA LEU A 711 -30.35 -25.81 2.35
C LEU A 711 -30.15 -27.00 1.41
N LYS A 712 -30.38 -26.82 0.11
CA LYS A 712 -30.14 -27.83 -0.93
C LYS A 712 -29.80 -27.18 -2.27
N ALA A 713 -29.14 -27.91 -3.15
CA ALA A 713 -28.91 -27.47 -4.52
C ALA A 713 -30.24 -27.19 -5.24
N GLY A 714 -30.28 -26.10 -6.00
CA GLY A 714 -31.51 -25.61 -6.64
C GLY A 714 -31.41 -24.13 -6.96
N THR A 715 -32.38 -23.62 -7.71
CA THR A 715 -32.48 -22.20 -8.02
C THR A 715 -33.60 -21.59 -7.21
N VAL A 716 -33.33 -20.50 -6.50
CA VAL A 716 -34.31 -19.81 -5.66
C VAL A 716 -34.28 -18.32 -5.95
N LYS A 717 -35.45 -17.69 -5.89
CA LYS A 717 -35.58 -16.24 -6.00
C LYS A 717 -35.62 -15.66 -4.59
N ILE A 718 -34.68 -14.79 -4.29
CA ILE A 718 -34.67 -14.03 -3.04
C ILE A 718 -35.19 -12.64 -3.35
N THR A 719 -36.32 -12.31 -2.75
CA THR A 719 -37.05 -11.06 -2.99
C THR A 719 -36.88 -10.16 -1.80
N ALA A 720 -36.33 -8.97 -2.04
CA ALA A 720 -36.41 -7.85 -1.10
C ALA A 720 -37.65 -7.02 -1.48
N LYS A 721 -38.51 -6.74 -0.51
CA LYS A 721 -39.68 -5.89 -0.67
C LYS A 721 -39.66 -4.76 0.34
N ALA A 722 -39.81 -3.54 -0.13
CA ALA A 722 -39.98 -2.35 0.69
C ALA A 722 -41.19 -1.56 0.17
N GLY A 723 -42.15 -1.25 1.05
CA GLY A 723 -43.44 -0.70 0.63
C GLY A 723 -44.13 -1.59 -0.42
N ASP A 724 -44.58 -0.99 -1.52
CA ASP A 724 -45.20 -1.69 -2.67
C ASP A 724 -44.19 -2.09 -3.76
N LYS A 725 -42.89 -1.83 -3.56
CA LYS A 725 -41.83 -2.18 -4.51
C LYS A 725 -41.07 -3.41 -4.05
N SER A 726 -40.62 -4.19 -5.01
CA SER A 726 -39.78 -5.35 -4.76
C SER A 726 -38.80 -5.53 -5.89
N ASP A 727 -37.64 -6.07 -5.56
CA ASP A 727 -36.72 -6.62 -6.55
C ASP A 727 -36.27 -8.01 -6.12
N THR A 728 -35.79 -8.78 -7.09
CA THR A 728 -35.52 -10.19 -6.92
C THR A 728 -34.19 -10.55 -7.53
N ILE A 729 -33.33 -11.19 -6.75
CA ILE A 729 -32.13 -11.85 -7.27
C ILE A 729 -32.38 -13.35 -7.36
N THR A 730 -31.93 -13.95 -8.46
CA THR A 730 -31.95 -15.41 -8.62
C THR A 730 -30.64 -15.97 -8.11
N LEU A 731 -30.71 -16.77 -7.04
CA LEU A 731 -29.57 -17.44 -6.44
C LEU A 731 -29.55 -18.90 -6.90
N THR A 732 -28.43 -19.33 -7.50
CA THR A 732 -28.21 -20.72 -7.90
C THR A 732 -27.35 -21.44 -6.87
N LEU A 733 -27.94 -22.37 -6.14
CA LEU A 733 -27.28 -23.22 -5.16
C LEU A 733 -26.77 -24.49 -5.85
N THR A 734 -25.49 -24.77 -5.68
CA THR A 734 -24.78 -25.91 -6.27
C THR A 734 -24.07 -26.72 -5.18
N GLY A 735 -23.60 -27.92 -5.50
CA GLY A 735 -22.93 -28.80 -4.55
C GLY A 735 -23.87 -29.36 -3.46
N VAL A 736 -23.27 -30.04 -2.49
CA VAL A 736 -23.98 -30.67 -1.36
C VAL A 736 -23.44 -30.06 -0.07
N ALA A 737 -24.35 -29.62 0.82
CA ALA A 737 -23.95 -29.09 2.13
C ALA A 737 -23.20 -30.19 2.91
N PRO A 738 -22.05 -29.89 3.53
CA PRO A 738 -21.33 -30.88 4.31
C PRO A 738 -22.22 -31.37 5.46
N VAL A 739 -22.26 -32.69 5.66
CA VAL A 739 -23.02 -33.29 6.77
C VAL A 739 -22.40 -32.83 8.09
N ALA A 740 -23.19 -32.20 8.95
CA ALA A 740 -22.76 -31.79 10.28
C ALA A 740 -22.30 -33.03 11.07
N LYS A 741 -21.06 -32.99 11.60
CA LYS A 741 -20.39 -34.15 12.19
C LYS A 741 -20.80 -34.45 13.63
N ASN A 742 -21.50 -33.55 14.31
CA ASN A 742 -21.80 -33.62 15.74
C ASN A 742 -23.28 -33.30 16.02
N VAL A 743 -24.20 -34.07 15.43
CA VAL A 743 -25.65 -33.84 15.59
C VAL A 743 -26.23 -34.81 16.60
N ILE A 744 -27.02 -34.31 17.55
CA ILE A 744 -27.86 -35.14 18.39
C ILE A 744 -29.33 -35.02 17.97
N TYR A 745 -29.91 -36.14 17.56
CA TYR A 745 -31.32 -36.30 17.32
C TYR A 745 -32.03 -36.74 18.60
N ALA A 746 -33.27 -36.32 18.80
CA ALA A 746 -34.08 -36.71 19.94
C ALA A 746 -35.54 -36.90 19.55
N THR A 747 -36.14 -38.00 19.99
CA THR A 747 -37.60 -38.14 20.01
C THR A 747 -38.15 -37.48 21.27
N LYS A 748 -39.17 -36.61 21.13
CA LYS A 748 -39.76 -35.93 22.29
C LYS A 748 -40.67 -36.86 23.08
N PRO A 749 -40.45 -37.04 24.40
CA PRO A 749 -41.35 -37.79 25.26
C PRO A 749 -42.78 -37.25 25.23
N SER A 750 -43.75 -38.14 25.47
CA SER A 750 -45.15 -37.77 25.63
C SER A 750 -45.32 -36.83 26.84
N GLY A 751 -46.08 -35.74 26.68
CA GLY A 751 -46.31 -34.74 27.73
C GLY A 751 -45.31 -33.57 27.77
N TRP A 752 -44.19 -33.62 27.05
CA TRP A 752 -43.24 -32.50 27.00
C TRP A 752 -43.70 -31.43 26.01
N SER A 753 -43.65 -30.15 26.39
CA SER A 753 -44.08 -29.04 25.53
C SER A 753 -42.98 -28.55 24.58
N LYS A 754 -41.73 -28.56 25.03
CA LYS A 754 -40.53 -28.18 24.27
C LYS A 754 -39.44 -29.24 24.47
N MET A 755 -38.35 -29.13 23.72
CA MET A 755 -37.19 -29.98 23.88
C MET A 755 -35.93 -29.11 23.93
N TYR A 756 -35.11 -29.31 24.94
CA TYR A 756 -33.81 -28.67 25.13
C TYR A 756 -32.73 -29.73 25.33
N ALA A 757 -31.51 -29.41 24.92
CA ALA A 757 -30.31 -30.18 25.19
C ALA A 757 -29.32 -29.33 26.01
N TYR A 758 -29.05 -29.78 27.23
CA TYR A 758 -28.00 -29.24 28.09
C TYR A 758 -26.79 -30.15 28.00
N VAL A 759 -25.70 -29.65 27.41
CA VAL A 759 -24.47 -30.41 27.16
C VAL A 759 -23.36 -29.84 28.01
N TYR A 760 -22.62 -30.69 28.71
CA TYR A 760 -21.55 -30.26 29.59
C TYR A 760 -20.36 -31.22 29.61
N THR A 761 -19.20 -30.70 30.00
CA THR A 761 -17.95 -31.47 30.17
C THR A 761 -17.35 -31.21 31.55
N GLY A 762 -16.93 -32.27 32.24
CA GLY A 762 -16.39 -32.20 33.61
C GLY A 762 -17.46 -32.20 34.70
N ASP A 763 -17.03 -32.13 35.96
CA ASP A 763 -17.90 -32.13 37.15
C ASP A 763 -17.64 -30.85 37.99
N GLY A 764 -18.63 -30.42 38.78
CA GLY A 764 -18.50 -29.30 39.73
C GLY A 764 -18.43 -27.90 39.10
N ALA A 765 -17.85 -26.94 39.82
CA ALA A 765 -17.78 -25.52 39.43
C ALA A 765 -16.94 -25.24 38.17
N SER A 766 -16.12 -26.21 37.74
CA SER A 766 -15.31 -26.16 36.52
C SER A 766 -16.00 -26.71 35.27
N ALA A 767 -17.23 -27.21 35.39
CA ALA A 767 -17.96 -27.77 34.26
C ALA A 767 -18.27 -26.68 33.22
N LYS A 768 -17.80 -26.88 31.99
CA LYS A 768 -18.19 -26.07 30.84
C LYS A 768 -19.52 -26.60 30.32
N ASN A 769 -20.45 -25.70 29.98
CA ASN A 769 -21.81 -26.04 29.53
C ASN A 769 -22.13 -25.29 28.24
N ASN A 770 -22.95 -25.88 27.37
CA ASN A 770 -23.34 -25.26 26.11
C ASN A 770 -24.24 -24.02 26.29
N ALA A 771 -24.98 -23.95 27.40
CA ALA A 771 -25.78 -22.80 27.80
C ALA A 771 -26.08 -22.88 29.31
N ALA A 772 -26.64 -21.81 29.89
CA ALA A 772 -27.25 -21.88 31.21
C ALA A 772 -28.42 -22.89 31.21
N TRP A 773 -28.71 -23.49 32.37
CA TRP A 773 -29.89 -24.35 32.54
C TRP A 773 -31.16 -23.60 32.08
N PRO A 774 -32.04 -24.20 31.25
CA PRO A 774 -32.19 -25.62 30.91
C PRO A 774 -31.44 -26.11 29.64
N GLY A 775 -30.46 -25.37 29.14
CA GLY A 775 -29.74 -25.71 27.92
C GLY A 775 -30.31 -25.05 26.67
N VAL A 776 -29.93 -25.54 25.50
CA VAL A 776 -30.31 -24.95 24.20
C VAL A 776 -31.56 -25.64 23.65
N ALA A 777 -32.54 -24.87 23.19
CA ALA A 777 -33.74 -25.42 22.55
C ALA A 777 -33.37 -26.19 21.28
N MET A 778 -33.83 -27.44 21.16
CA MET A 778 -33.62 -28.27 19.98
C MET A 778 -34.60 -27.88 18.86
N THR A 779 -34.15 -27.98 17.61
CA THR A 779 -34.95 -27.67 16.43
C THR A 779 -35.84 -28.85 16.05
N ALA A 780 -37.15 -28.63 15.94
CA ALA A 780 -38.07 -29.65 15.43
C ALA A 780 -37.83 -29.91 13.93
N ILE A 781 -37.78 -31.18 13.54
CA ILE A 781 -37.67 -31.63 12.15
C ILE A 781 -39.07 -31.86 11.60
N SER A 782 -39.42 -31.13 10.54
CA SER A 782 -40.65 -31.39 9.78
C SER A 782 -40.42 -32.55 8.81
N GLY A 783 -41.02 -33.71 9.08
CA GLY A 783 -40.81 -34.92 8.29
C GLY A 783 -39.49 -35.63 8.63
N THR A 784 -38.59 -35.75 7.65
CA THR A 784 -37.24 -36.30 7.81
C THR A 784 -36.20 -35.32 7.25
N ASP A 785 -35.04 -35.23 7.89
CA ASP A 785 -33.94 -34.37 7.41
C ASP A 785 -33.04 -35.09 6.38
N THR A 786 -31.93 -34.46 6.00
CA THR A 786 -30.98 -34.98 5.01
C THR A 786 -30.27 -36.27 5.44
N CYS A 787 -30.34 -36.64 6.72
CA CYS A 787 -29.87 -37.92 7.27
C CYS A 787 -31.00 -38.94 7.45
N GLY A 788 -32.21 -38.66 6.94
CA GLY A 788 -33.39 -39.49 7.08
C GLY A 788 -33.97 -39.50 8.51
N GLN A 789 -33.58 -38.56 9.37
CA GLN A 789 -33.99 -38.54 10.78
C GLN A 789 -35.20 -37.63 11.02
N SER A 790 -36.09 -38.03 11.92
CA SER A 790 -37.25 -37.25 12.38
C SER A 790 -37.18 -36.93 13.87
N GLY A 791 -38.00 -35.99 14.35
CA GLY A 791 -38.05 -35.59 15.77
C GLY A 791 -37.44 -34.21 15.99
N TYR A 792 -36.47 -34.11 16.90
CA TYR A 792 -35.74 -32.88 17.20
C TYR A 792 -34.25 -33.07 16.92
N LYS A 793 -33.55 -32.01 16.53
CA LYS A 793 -32.10 -32.02 16.36
C LYS A 793 -31.41 -30.86 17.07
N TYR A 794 -30.17 -31.09 17.46
CA TYR A 794 -29.26 -30.07 17.95
C TYR A 794 -27.85 -30.37 17.46
N GLU A 795 -27.17 -29.35 16.94
CA GLU A 795 -25.76 -29.45 16.56
C GLU A 795 -24.91 -29.10 17.78
N ILE A 796 -24.13 -30.06 18.26
CA ILE A 796 -23.29 -29.90 19.44
C ILE A 796 -22.01 -29.15 19.02
N PRO A 797 -21.66 -28.04 19.70
CA PRO A 797 -20.44 -27.29 19.39
C PRO A 797 -19.19 -28.15 19.57
N GLU A 798 -18.15 -27.90 18.76
CA GLU A 798 -16.94 -28.74 18.72
C GLU A 798 -16.27 -28.93 20.10
N GLY A 799 -16.36 -27.95 20.99
CA GLY A 799 -15.84 -28.02 22.37
C GLY A 799 -16.54 -29.03 23.28
N PHE A 800 -17.62 -29.68 22.84
CA PHE A 800 -18.41 -30.66 23.59
C PHE A 800 -18.43 -32.05 22.92
N THR A 801 -17.42 -32.36 22.11
CA THR A 801 -17.38 -33.58 21.28
C THR A 801 -16.57 -34.73 21.88
N SER A 802 -16.04 -34.56 23.10
CA SER A 802 -15.28 -35.59 23.80
C SER A 802 -15.61 -35.54 25.29
N ASN A 803 -15.91 -36.70 25.89
CA ASN A 803 -16.25 -36.84 27.31
C ASN A 803 -17.38 -35.91 27.79
N ALA A 804 -18.30 -35.57 26.88
CA ALA A 804 -19.44 -34.72 27.21
C ALA A 804 -20.59 -35.57 27.76
N LYS A 805 -21.49 -34.91 28.48
CA LYS A 805 -22.75 -35.48 28.95
C LYS A 805 -23.88 -34.60 28.46
N VAL A 806 -24.99 -35.21 28.04
CA VAL A 806 -26.22 -34.52 27.63
C VAL A 806 -27.39 -34.83 28.55
N ILE A 807 -28.10 -33.79 28.95
CA ILE A 807 -29.41 -33.88 29.62
C ILE A 807 -30.45 -33.28 28.68
N PHE A 808 -31.52 -34.02 28.43
CA PHE A 808 -32.68 -33.52 27.71
C PHE A 808 -33.71 -33.00 28.71
N THR A 809 -34.37 -31.88 28.41
CA THR A 809 -35.41 -31.30 29.27
C THR A 809 -36.49 -30.58 28.46
N ASP A 810 -37.67 -30.41 29.04
CA ASP A 810 -38.74 -29.59 28.46
C ASP A 810 -38.62 -28.09 28.77
N GLY A 811 -37.58 -27.70 29.51
CA GLY A 811 -37.37 -26.34 29.99
C GLY A 811 -38.10 -26.03 31.31
N GLY A 812 -38.80 -27.02 31.88
CA GLY A 812 -39.47 -26.95 33.17
C GLY A 812 -38.93 -28.01 34.14
N SER A 813 -39.83 -28.69 34.86
CA SER A 813 -39.47 -29.71 35.86
C SER A 813 -39.16 -31.08 35.26
N ASN A 814 -39.41 -31.31 33.98
CA ASN A 814 -39.18 -32.61 33.35
C ASN A 814 -37.79 -32.65 32.69
N GLN A 815 -37.01 -33.68 33.02
CA GLN A 815 -35.68 -33.92 32.44
C GLN A 815 -35.36 -35.40 32.37
N TYR A 816 -34.48 -35.77 31.46
CA TYR A 816 -33.88 -37.10 31.36
C TYR A 816 -32.39 -36.98 31.05
N PRO A 817 -31.50 -37.63 31.82
CA PRO A 817 -31.76 -38.39 33.05
C PRO A 817 -32.38 -37.53 34.17
N GLY A 818 -32.91 -38.17 35.23
CA GLY A 818 -33.65 -37.47 36.28
C GLY A 818 -32.80 -36.46 37.06
N ALA A 819 -33.43 -35.60 37.87
CA ALA A 819 -32.72 -34.61 38.68
C ALA A 819 -31.61 -35.28 39.52
N GLN A 820 -30.43 -34.66 39.55
CA GLN A 820 -29.21 -35.17 40.22
C GLN A 820 -28.62 -36.45 39.63
N GLN A 821 -29.12 -36.94 38.49
CA GLN A 821 -28.47 -38.01 37.74
C GLN A 821 -27.49 -37.42 36.72
N ALA A 822 -26.40 -38.13 36.46
CA ALA A 822 -25.45 -37.73 35.43
C ALA A 822 -26.11 -37.79 34.04
N GLY A 823 -25.79 -36.84 33.16
CA GLY A 823 -26.25 -36.86 31.77
C GLY A 823 -25.73 -38.05 30.97
N ILE A 824 -26.41 -38.34 29.85
CA ILE A 824 -26.05 -39.43 28.93
C ILE A 824 -24.71 -39.11 28.28
N THR A 825 -23.79 -40.08 28.22
CA THR A 825 -22.46 -39.86 27.63
C THR A 825 -22.56 -39.58 26.13
N TYR A 826 -21.87 -38.53 25.69
CA TYR A 826 -21.72 -38.11 24.29
C TYR A 826 -20.24 -37.93 23.97
N ASN A 827 -19.75 -38.73 23.02
CA ASN A 827 -18.34 -38.74 22.59
C ASN A 827 -18.21 -38.32 21.12
N GLY A 828 -18.98 -37.30 20.71
CA GLY A 828 -18.95 -36.77 19.36
C GLY A 828 -19.72 -37.65 18.37
N GLY A 829 -19.77 -37.20 17.11
CA GLY A 829 -20.48 -37.91 16.06
C GLY A 829 -21.97 -37.58 16.00
N THR A 830 -22.64 -38.15 15.00
CA THR A 830 -24.08 -38.02 14.78
C THR A 830 -24.80 -39.16 15.48
N VAL A 831 -25.67 -38.84 16.43
CA VAL A 831 -26.32 -39.81 17.32
C VAL A 831 -27.79 -39.49 17.57
N ARG A 832 -28.56 -40.45 18.08
CA ARG A 832 -29.99 -40.32 18.35
C ARG A 832 -30.34 -40.81 19.76
N TRP A 833 -31.17 -40.05 20.45
CA TRP A 833 -31.91 -40.44 21.63
C TRP A 833 -33.37 -40.74 21.27
N ASP A 834 -33.90 -41.88 21.71
CA ASP A 834 -35.25 -42.35 21.41
C ASP A 834 -36.35 -41.78 22.32
N GLY A 835 -35.96 -40.96 23.31
CA GLY A 835 -36.85 -40.34 24.28
C GLY A 835 -36.94 -41.10 25.62
N SER A 836 -36.25 -42.24 25.78
CA SER A 836 -36.32 -43.02 27.02
C SER A 836 -35.05 -43.83 27.37
N SER A 837 -34.13 -44.02 26.42
CA SER A 837 -32.92 -44.83 26.58
C SER A 837 -31.81 -44.11 27.36
N SER A 838 -31.03 -44.86 28.13
CA SER A 838 -29.86 -44.37 28.88
C SER A 838 -28.59 -44.23 28.05
N SER A 839 -28.67 -44.40 26.73
CA SER A 839 -27.56 -44.31 25.78
C SER A 839 -28.00 -43.65 24.47
N LEU A 840 -27.02 -43.18 23.69
CA LEU A 840 -27.24 -42.59 22.37
C LEU A 840 -26.87 -43.59 21.27
N ALA A 841 -27.75 -43.80 20.30
CA ALA A 841 -27.50 -44.67 19.16
C ALA A 841 -26.80 -43.90 18.04
N SER A 842 -25.75 -44.47 17.42
CA SER A 842 -25.09 -43.85 16.28
C SER A 842 -26.01 -43.74 15.06
N VAL A 843 -25.95 -42.62 14.35
CA VAL A 843 -26.65 -42.38 13.08
C VAL A 843 -25.63 -42.25 11.96
N THR A 844 -25.77 -43.08 10.92
CA THR A 844 -24.96 -42.96 9.70
C THR A 844 -25.73 -42.15 8.66
N CYS A 845 -25.18 -40.99 8.29
CA CYS A 845 -25.73 -40.16 7.23
C CYS A 845 -25.00 -40.49 5.92
N GLU A 846 -25.59 -41.31 5.04
CA GLU A 846 -25.02 -41.55 3.71
C GLU A 846 -25.31 -40.34 2.80
N SER A 847 -24.25 -39.68 2.31
CA SER A 847 -24.38 -38.65 1.28
C SER A 847 -24.51 -39.34 -0.08
N ALA A 848 -25.59 -39.09 -0.82
CA ALA A 848 -25.73 -39.62 -2.18
C ALA A 848 -24.60 -39.10 -3.08
N ASN A 849 -23.80 -40.01 -3.66
CA ASN A 849 -22.76 -39.66 -4.64
C ASN A 849 -23.40 -39.40 -6.02
N ILE A 850 -23.50 -38.13 -6.39
CA ILE A 850 -24.04 -37.66 -7.66
C ILE A 850 -22.86 -37.45 -8.63
N PRO A 851 -22.67 -38.30 -9.65
CA PRO A 851 -21.52 -38.21 -10.54
C PRO A 851 -21.62 -37.02 -11.51
N VAL A 852 -20.47 -36.50 -11.93
CA VAL A 852 -20.38 -35.50 -13.02
C VAL A 852 -20.78 -36.14 -14.36
N THR A 853 -21.75 -35.53 -15.04
CA THR A 853 -22.22 -35.95 -16.36
C THR A 853 -21.61 -35.12 -17.49
N SER A 854 -21.28 -33.85 -17.28
CA SER A 854 -20.57 -33.03 -18.27
C SER A 854 -19.75 -31.89 -17.64
N VAL A 855 -18.75 -31.42 -18.40
CA VAL A 855 -17.98 -30.20 -18.11
C VAL A 855 -18.03 -29.35 -19.37
N SER A 856 -18.23 -28.05 -19.23
CA SER A 856 -18.03 -27.08 -20.31
C SER A 856 -17.12 -25.96 -19.85
N VAL A 857 -16.43 -25.28 -20.77
CA VAL A 857 -15.57 -24.14 -20.46
C VAL A 857 -16.10 -22.89 -21.15
N SER A 858 -16.13 -21.80 -20.41
CA SER A 858 -16.43 -20.45 -20.89
C SER A 858 -15.36 -19.46 -20.40
N GLY A 859 -15.34 -18.26 -20.93
CA GLY A 859 -14.38 -17.22 -20.53
C GLY A 859 -14.42 -16.02 -21.47
N SER A 860 -13.93 -14.87 -21.01
CA SER A 860 -13.81 -13.68 -21.86
C SER A 860 -12.85 -13.97 -23.02
N GLY A 861 -13.27 -13.69 -24.25
CA GLY A 861 -12.49 -13.99 -25.46
C GLY A 861 -12.57 -15.45 -25.94
N VAL A 862 -13.30 -16.33 -25.24
CA VAL A 862 -13.54 -17.70 -25.72
C VAL A 862 -14.69 -17.72 -26.72
N SER A 863 -14.40 -18.09 -27.97
CA SER A 863 -15.41 -18.27 -29.01
C SER A 863 -15.14 -19.56 -29.79
N GLY A 864 -16.16 -20.42 -29.92
CA GLY A 864 -16.03 -21.70 -30.62
C GLY A 864 -14.99 -22.65 -30.04
N GLY A 865 -14.73 -22.59 -28.72
CA GLY A 865 -13.70 -23.38 -28.06
C GLY A 865 -12.27 -22.89 -28.29
N LYS A 866 -12.09 -21.64 -28.74
CA LYS A 866 -10.80 -21.01 -28.99
C LYS A 866 -10.64 -19.71 -28.22
N LEU A 867 -9.42 -19.40 -27.79
CA LEU A 867 -9.01 -18.18 -27.10
C LEU A 867 -7.73 -17.65 -27.74
N SER A 868 -7.67 -16.36 -28.07
CA SER A 868 -6.41 -15.70 -28.48
C SER A 868 -5.87 -14.80 -27.37
N LEU A 869 -4.59 -14.92 -27.06
CA LEU A 869 -3.87 -14.12 -26.06
C LEU A 869 -2.61 -13.53 -26.68
N LYS A 870 -2.18 -12.36 -26.21
CA LYS A 870 -0.80 -11.89 -26.44
C LYS A 870 0.12 -12.47 -25.37
N LYS A 871 1.41 -12.64 -25.67
CA LYS A 871 2.42 -13.03 -24.66
C LYS A 871 2.36 -12.08 -23.45
N GLY A 872 2.25 -12.63 -22.25
CA GLY A 872 2.08 -11.93 -20.97
C GLY A 872 0.63 -11.60 -20.61
N ALA A 873 -0.29 -11.62 -21.58
CA ALA A 873 -1.71 -11.42 -21.31
C ALA A 873 -2.32 -12.65 -20.62
N SER A 874 -3.37 -12.43 -19.85
CA SER A 874 -4.11 -13.51 -19.20
C SER A 874 -5.60 -13.40 -19.45
N ALA A 875 -6.31 -14.52 -19.45
CA ALA A 875 -7.77 -14.58 -19.44
C ALA A 875 -8.26 -15.57 -18.40
N GLN A 876 -9.33 -15.21 -17.71
CA GLN A 876 -10.00 -16.11 -16.79
C GLN A 876 -10.92 -17.06 -17.56
N LEU A 877 -10.68 -18.37 -17.42
CA LEU A 877 -11.63 -19.40 -17.83
C LEU A 877 -12.45 -19.86 -16.63
N SER A 878 -13.70 -20.21 -16.92
CA SER A 878 -14.64 -20.79 -15.96
C SER A 878 -15.10 -22.14 -16.51
N ALA A 879 -15.14 -23.15 -15.64
CA ALA A 879 -15.65 -24.48 -15.98
C ALA A 879 -17.01 -24.71 -15.32
N THR A 880 -18.00 -25.10 -16.11
CA THR A 880 -19.34 -25.46 -15.62
C THR A 880 -19.46 -26.97 -15.55
N VAL A 881 -19.58 -27.50 -14.33
CA VAL A 881 -19.79 -28.93 -14.06
C VAL A 881 -21.28 -29.23 -13.93
N SER A 882 -21.79 -30.24 -14.64
CA SER A 882 -23.18 -30.71 -14.57
C SER A 882 -23.27 -32.17 -14.10
N PRO A 883 -24.35 -32.57 -13.39
CA PRO A 883 -25.42 -31.71 -12.88
C PRO A 883 -24.91 -30.77 -11.78
N SER A 884 -25.63 -29.68 -11.52
CA SER A 884 -25.24 -28.65 -10.55
C SER A 884 -25.04 -29.16 -9.11
N ASN A 885 -25.61 -30.32 -8.80
CA ASN A 885 -25.52 -31.01 -7.50
C ASN A 885 -24.55 -32.20 -7.52
N ALA A 886 -23.66 -32.33 -8.51
CA ALA A 886 -22.63 -33.37 -8.49
C ALA A 886 -21.80 -33.31 -7.19
N THR A 887 -21.43 -34.47 -6.64
CA THR A 887 -20.77 -34.60 -5.33
C THR A 887 -19.30 -34.19 -5.38
N ASP A 888 -18.61 -34.49 -6.48
CA ASP A 888 -17.24 -34.02 -6.75
C ASP A 888 -17.25 -33.13 -7.98
N ARG A 889 -17.23 -31.82 -7.74
CA ARG A 889 -17.21 -30.78 -8.78
C ARG A 889 -15.82 -30.17 -8.95
N THR A 890 -14.79 -30.74 -8.30
CA THR A 890 -13.45 -30.17 -8.34
C THR A 890 -12.93 -30.19 -9.77
N VAL A 891 -12.64 -29.00 -10.29
CA VAL A 891 -12.12 -28.83 -11.63
C VAL A 891 -10.60 -28.81 -11.57
N ALA A 892 -9.98 -29.82 -12.18
CA ALA A 892 -8.55 -29.83 -12.44
C ALA A 892 -8.28 -29.17 -13.80
N TRP A 893 -7.53 -28.08 -13.80
CA TRP A 893 -7.04 -27.43 -15.01
C TRP A 893 -5.68 -27.97 -15.42
N SER A 894 -5.45 -28.10 -16.72
CA SER A 894 -4.16 -28.49 -17.27
C SER A 894 -3.94 -27.83 -18.62
N SER A 895 -2.68 -27.58 -18.97
CA SER A 895 -2.29 -27.11 -20.30
C SER A 895 -1.48 -28.18 -21.02
N SER A 896 -1.76 -28.41 -22.30
CA SER A 896 -0.97 -29.31 -23.13
C SER A 896 0.46 -28.79 -23.37
N ASN A 897 0.69 -27.49 -23.18
CA ASN A 897 2.00 -26.87 -23.29
C ASN A 897 2.05 -25.60 -22.43
N ALA A 898 2.42 -25.76 -21.15
CA ALA A 898 2.55 -24.65 -20.20
C ALA A 898 3.62 -23.62 -20.61
N ALA A 899 4.60 -24.00 -21.43
CA ALA A 899 5.60 -23.06 -21.96
C ALA A 899 5.03 -22.14 -23.05
N VAL A 900 3.86 -22.46 -23.61
CA VAL A 900 3.12 -21.62 -24.56
C VAL A 900 2.00 -20.88 -23.84
N ALA A 901 1.12 -21.58 -23.13
CA ALA A 901 0.11 -20.97 -22.27
C ALA A 901 -0.02 -21.78 -20.97
N SER A 902 0.23 -21.15 -19.83
CA SER A 902 0.03 -21.77 -18.52
C SER A 902 -1.40 -21.56 -18.06
N VAL A 903 -1.92 -22.46 -17.22
CA VAL A 903 -3.21 -22.31 -16.55
C VAL A 903 -3.03 -22.64 -15.08
N ASP A 904 -3.56 -21.80 -14.20
CA ASP A 904 -3.50 -22.04 -12.75
C ASP A 904 -4.71 -22.85 -12.24
N LYS A 905 -4.73 -23.15 -10.93
CA LYS A 905 -5.80 -23.93 -10.29
C LYS A 905 -7.17 -23.25 -10.37
N SER A 906 -7.22 -21.93 -10.57
CA SER A 906 -8.46 -21.16 -10.69
C SER A 906 -9.01 -21.13 -12.13
N GLY A 907 -8.23 -21.59 -13.12
CA GLY A 907 -8.59 -21.48 -14.53
C GLY A 907 -8.08 -20.20 -15.20
N LYS A 908 -7.21 -19.42 -14.54
CA LYS A 908 -6.57 -18.27 -15.17
C LYS A 908 -5.49 -18.75 -16.13
N VAL A 909 -5.68 -18.48 -17.41
CA VAL A 909 -4.74 -18.81 -18.47
C VAL A 909 -3.83 -17.63 -18.74
N THR A 910 -2.52 -17.84 -18.78
CA THR A 910 -1.53 -16.80 -19.12
C THR A 910 -0.74 -17.22 -20.35
N GLY A 911 -0.64 -16.33 -21.34
CA GLY A 911 0.21 -16.55 -22.51
C GLY A 911 1.68 -16.41 -22.16
N VAL A 912 2.47 -17.48 -22.32
CA VAL A 912 3.89 -17.53 -21.93
C VAL A 912 4.82 -17.34 -23.13
N LYS A 913 4.50 -17.97 -24.27
CA LYS A 913 5.29 -17.90 -25.50
C LYS A 913 4.38 -18.03 -26.71
N ALA A 914 4.73 -17.35 -27.81
CA ALA A 914 4.02 -17.50 -29.06
C ALA A 914 3.90 -18.97 -29.49
N GLY A 915 2.68 -19.39 -29.86
CA GLY A 915 2.34 -20.76 -30.21
C GLY A 915 0.91 -21.12 -29.83
N THR A 916 0.55 -22.40 -29.93
CA THR A 916 -0.78 -22.89 -29.55
C THR A 916 -0.68 -23.94 -28.43
N ALA A 917 -1.56 -23.86 -27.45
CA ALA A 917 -1.71 -24.84 -26.37
C ALA A 917 -3.19 -25.16 -26.15
N LYS A 918 -3.51 -26.37 -25.68
CA LYS A 918 -4.87 -26.76 -25.29
C LYS A 918 -4.99 -26.70 -23.78
N VAL A 919 -5.91 -25.87 -23.28
CA VAL A 919 -6.26 -25.80 -21.87
C VAL A 919 -7.47 -26.71 -21.62
N THR A 920 -7.33 -27.66 -20.69
CA THR A 920 -8.33 -28.67 -20.37
C THR A 920 -8.82 -28.51 -18.94
N ALA A 921 -10.14 -28.36 -18.77
CA ALA A 921 -10.84 -28.50 -17.50
C ALA A 921 -11.33 -29.94 -17.35
N LYS A 922 -11.02 -30.60 -16.22
CA LYS A 922 -11.45 -31.96 -15.91
C LYS A 922 -12.18 -32.01 -14.56
N ALA A 923 -13.37 -32.59 -14.52
CA ALA A 923 -14.11 -32.86 -13.28
C ALA A 923 -14.86 -34.19 -13.38
N GLY A 924 -14.83 -35.00 -12.32
CA GLY A 924 -15.50 -36.31 -12.25
C GLY A 924 -15.28 -37.22 -13.48
N GLY A 925 -14.06 -37.21 -14.03
CA GLY A 925 -13.69 -38.00 -15.23
C GLY A 925 -14.12 -37.43 -16.57
N ARG A 926 -14.86 -36.31 -16.61
CA ARG A 926 -15.26 -35.59 -17.84
C ARG A 926 -14.32 -34.41 -18.11
N THR A 927 -14.17 -34.03 -19.38
CA THR A 927 -13.25 -32.96 -19.80
C THR A 927 -13.90 -31.98 -20.78
N ALA A 928 -13.51 -30.72 -20.69
CA ALA A 928 -13.73 -29.71 -21.74
C ALA A 928 -12.42 -29.02 -22.09
N VAL A 929 -12.25 -28.66 -23.35
CA VAL A 929 -10.98 -28.17 -23.91
C VAL A 929 -11.18 -26.83 -24.61
N VAL A 930 -10.28 -25.89 -24.35
CA VAL A 930 -10.13 -24.63 -25.09
C VAL A 930 -8.77 -24.61 -25.77
N GLU A 931 -8.74 -24.30 -27.07
CA GLU A 931 -7.51 -24.05 -27.81
C GLU A 931 -7.06 -22.60 -27.61
N VAL A 932 -5.91 -22.41 -26.99
CA VAL A 932 -5.31 -21.11 -26.68
C VAL A 932 -4.20 -20.82 -27.68
N THR A 933 -4.36 -19.79 -28.48
CA THR A 933 -3.32 -19.26 -29.37
C THR A 933 -2.67 -18.06 -28.70
N VAL A 934 -1.37 -18.13 -28.48
CA VAL A 934 -0.57 -17.03 -27.96
C VAL A 934 0.15 -16.38 -29.14
N GLU A 935 -0.15 -15.12 -29.37
CA GLU A 935 0.51 -14.24 -30.32
C GLU A 935 1.71 -13.57 -29.64
N ASP A 936 2.81 -13.43 -30.37
CA ASP A 936 3.96 -12.70 -29.86
C ASP A 936 3.61 -11.21 -29.75
N VAL A 937 4.09 -10.56 -28.70
CA VAL A 937 4.09 -9.09 -28.65
C VAL A 937 5.34 -8.64 -29.38
N PRO A 938 5.26 -7.77 -30.40
CA PRO A 938 6.45 -7.18 -30.99
C PRO A 938 7.27 -6.52 -29.87
N SER A 939 8.50 -7.02 -29.64
CA SER A 939 9.40 -6.36 -28.69
C SER A 939 9.54 -4.90 -29.09
N PRO A 940 9.42 -3.93 -28.17
CA PRO A 940 9.75 -2.55 -28.51
C PRO A 940 11.20 -2.53 -28.99
N ALA A 941 11.40 -1.99 -30.19
CA ALA A 941 12.72 -1.84 -30.77
C ALA A 941 13.61 -1.07 -29.80
N ARG A 942 14.82 -1.59 -29.51
CA ARG A 942 15.81 -0.91 -28.66
C ARG A 942 16.89 -0.31 -29.55
N PRO A 943 16.66 0.87 -30.16
CA PRO A 943 17.62 1.45 -31.06
C PRO A 943 18.91 1.82 -30.32
N MET A 944 20.04 1.69 -31.01
CA MET A 944 21.30 2.30 -30.59
C MET A 944 21.70 3.35 -31.61
N THR A 945 22.00 4.56 -31.15
CA THR A 945 22.65 5.57 -31.99
C THR A 945 24.16 5.48 -31.80
N VAL A 946 24.85 5.16 -32.88
CA VAL A 946 26.31 5.13 -32.97
C VAL A 946 26.79 6.48 -33.50
N TYR A 947 27.54 7.21 -32.69
CA TYR A 947 28.24 8.44 -33.05
C TYR A 947 29.73 8.15 -33.28
N TYR A 948 30.32 8.75 -34.30
CA TYR A 948 31.74 8.65 -34.58
C TYR A 948 32.34 10.01 -34.95
N LYS A 949 33.40 10.41 -34.25
CA LYS A 949 34.16 11.63 -34.55
C LYS A 949 35.24 11.32 -35.58
N ALA A 950 34.91 11.56 -36.84
CA ALA A 950 35.80 11.21 -37.94
C ALA A 950 36.99 12.18 -38.05
N PRO A 951 38.16 11.72 -38.52
CA PRO A 951 39.25 12.60 -38.92
C PRO A 951 38.75 13.65 -39.94
N SER A 952 39.27 14.88 -39.86
CA SER A 952 38.85 15.99 -40.73
C SER A 952 39.05 15.73 -42.23
N SER A 953 39.89 14.76 -42.59
CA SER A 953 40.12 14.30 -43.96
C SER A 953 38.99 13.43 -44.52
N TRP A 954 38.16 12.80 -43.68
CA TRP A 954 37.07 11.91 -44.11
C TRP A 954 35.87 12.74 -44.60
N LYS A 955 35.49 12.56 -45.87
CA LYS A 955 34.35 13.26 -46.51
C LYS A 955 33.05 12.47 -46.47
N SER A 956 33.13 11.19 -46.12
CA SER A 956 31.98 10.32 -45.87
C SER A 956 32.36 9.29 -44.83
N VAL A 957 31.41 8.82 -44.04
CA VAL A 957 31.66 7.78 -43.04
C VAL A 957 30.68 6.64 -43.23
N LYS A 958 31.21 5.42 -43.18
CA LYS A 958 30.44 4.18 -43.15
C LYS A 958 30.87 3.35 -41.94
N ALA A 959 29.94 2.57 -41.40
CA ALA A 959 30.19 1.61 -40.35
C ALA A 959 30.02 0.18 -40.88
N ASN A 960 30.93 -0.69 -40.43
CA ASN A 960 30.75 -2.13 -40.44
C ASN A 960 30.41 -2.55 -39.02
N TYR A 961 29.20 -3.04 -38.79
CA TYR A 961 28.77 -3.44 -37.45
C TYR A 961 28.18 -4.84 -37.39
N ARG A 962 28.26 -5.44 -36.20
CA ARG A 962 27.58 -6.68 -35.82
C ARG A 962 26.91 -6.47 -34.46
N VAL A 963 25.60 -6.71 -34.42
CA VAL A 963 24.80 -6.78 -33.20
C VAL A 963 24.78 -8.22 -32.73
N PHE A 964 25.20 -8.47 -31.49
CA PHE A 964 25.19 -9.80 -30.87
C PHE A 964 23.80 -10.15 -30.32
N SER A 965 22.76 -9.94 -31.13
CA SER A 965 21.37 -10.28 -30.84
C SER A 965 21.01 -11.66 -31.43
N SER A 966 19.81 -12.18 -31.09
CA SER A 966 19.23 -13.36 -31.74
C SER A 966 17.95 -12.95 -32.49
N PRO A 967 17.87 -13.11 -33.83
CA PRO A 967 18.97 -13.46 -34.74
C PRO A 967 20.05 -12.37 -34.79
N GLN A 968 21.29 -12.74 -35.13
CA GLN A 968 22.39 -11.77 -35.26
C GLN A 968 22.13 -10.83 -36.43
N GLN A 969 22.31 -9.53 -36.20
CA GLN A 969 22.26 -8.50 -37.23
C GLN A 969 23.68 -8.05 -37.57
N ALA A 970 24.00 -7.88 -38.85
CA ALA A 970 25.24 -7.24 -39.27
C ALA A 970 24.99 -6.40 -40.52
N ALA A 971 25.74 -5.31 -40.65
CA ALA A 971 25.78 -4.54 -41.88
C ALA A 971 27.22 -4.16 -42.21
N SER A 972 27.52 -4.15 -43.51
CA SER A 972 28.79 -3.67 -44.06
C SER A 972 28.52 -2.42 -44.89
N GLY A 973 29.28 -1.35 -44.64
CA GLY A 973 29.17 -0.10 -45.37
C GLY A 973 27.95 0.74 -45.02
N ALA A 974 27.38 0.59 -43.82
CA ALA A 974 26.23 1.37 -43.36
C ALA A 974 26.61 2.86 -43.28
N LYS A 975 25.97 3.70 -44.10
CA LYS A 975 26.29 5.14 -44.14
C LYS A 975 25.93 5.79 -42.80
N LEU A 976 26.85 6.56 -42.23
CA LEU A 976 26.52 7.51 -41.18
C LEU A 976 26.15 8.84 -41.83
N GLU A 977 25.26 9.57 -41.18
CA GLU A 977 24.88 10.93 -41.53
C GLU A 977 25.69 11.92 -40.71
N GLN A 978 26.03 13.07 -41.29
CA GLN A 978 26.70 14.13 -40.55
C GLN A 978 25.78 14.64 -39.43
N TYR A 979 26.30 14.73 -38.21
CA TYR A 979 25.54 15.16 -37.02
C TYR A 979 25.89 16.60 -36.63
N CYS A 980 27.12 16.85 -36.17
CA CYS A 980 27.64 18.17 -35.75
C CYS A 980 29.15 18.11 -35.49
N ASP A 981 29.90 19.20 -35.61
CA ASP A 981 31.30 19.32 -35.13
C ASP A 981 32.24 18.13 -35.46
N GLY A 982 32.13 17.59 -36.67
CA GLY A 982 32.90 16.43 -37.14
C GLY A 982 32.37 15.06 -36.69
N TRP A 983 31.30 15.03 -35.91
CA TRP A 983 30.54 13.83 -35.55
C TRP A 983 29.60 13.39 -36.67
N TRP A 984 29.54 12.08 -36.84
CA TRP A 984 28.63 11.38 -37.73
C TRP A 984 27.79 10.42 -36.90
N ARG A 985 26.54 10.15 -37.31
CA ARG A 985 25.64 9.25 -36.59
C ARG A 985 25.00 8.18 -37.48
N LEU A 986 24.75 7.02 -36.91
CA LEU A 986 23.95 5.93 -37.48
C LEU A 986 23.05 5.37 -36.39
N THR A 987 21.76 5.28 -36.64
CA THR A 987 20.83 4.56 -35.75
C THR A 987 20.67 3.12 -36.22
N ILE A 988 21.07 2.18 -35.38
CA ILE A 988 20.74 0.76 -35.54
C ILE A 988 19.34 0.58 -34.97
N ALA A 989 18.37 0.31 -35.83
CA ALA A 989 16.94 0.38 -35.51
C ALA A 989 16.52 -0.51 -34.33
N ASP A 990 17.10 -1.71 -34.19
CA ASP A 990 16.82 -2.59 -33.06
C ASP A 990 18.05 -3.42 -32.68
N THR A 991 18.71 -3.03 -31.59
CA THR A 991 19.81 -3.82 -31.03
C THR A 991 19.32 -4.91 -30.07
N LYS A 992 18.05 -4.89 -29.67
CA LYS A 992 17.51 -5.69 -28.55
C LYS A 992 18.29 -5.50 -27.24
N GLY A 993 19.02 -4.39 -27.09
CA GLY A 993 19.94 -4.14 -25.97
C GLY A 993 21.23 -4.95 -26.01
N ALA A 994 21.48 -5.70 -27.09
CA ALA A 994 22.67 -6.51 -27.25
C ALA A 994 23.92 -5.67 -27.49
N LYS A 995 25.07 -6.26 -27.20
CA LYS A 995 26.38 -5.67 -27.52
C LYS A 995 26.50 -5.46 -29.04
N VAL A 996 27.01 -4.31 -29.45
CA VAL A 996 27.30 -3.96 -30.83
C VAL A 996 28.81 -3.86 -31.00
N LYS A 997 29.34 -4.55 -32.00
CA LYS A 997 30.71 -4.41 -32.51
C LYS A 997 30.68 -3.47 -33.72
N VAL A 998 31.55 -2.46 -33.80
CA VAL A 998 31.64 -1.57 -34.96
C VAL A 998 33.09 -1.23 -35.34
N ALA A 999 33.32 -1.02 -36.64
CA ALA A 999 34.48 -0.35 -37.22
C ALA A 999 34.00 0.68 -38.25
N PHE A 1000 34.77 1.73 -38.47
CA PHE A 1000 34.42 2.84 -39.35
C PHE A 1000 35.36 2.93 -40.56
N THR A 1001 34.87 3.45 -41.67
CA THR A 1001 35.66 3.65 -42.90
C THR A 1001 35.13 4.82 -43.73
N ASP A 1002 36.00 5.53 -44.44
CA ASP A 1002 35.62 6.48 -45.50
C ASP A 1002 35.50 5.82 -46.88
N GLY A 1003 35.74 4.50 -46.97
CA GLY A 1003 35.81 3.73 -48.21
C GLY A 1003 37.23 3.54 -48.75
N ARG A 1004 38.25 4.14 -48.13
CA ARG A 1004 39.68 3.97 -48.46
C ARG A 1004 40.51 3.56 -47.24
N SER A 1005 40.25 4.21 -46.11
CA SER A 1005 40.93 4.03 -44.82
C SER A 1005 39.99 3.41 -43.79
N TRP A 1006 40.54 2.73 -42.79
CA TRP A 1006 39.79 2.08 -41.72
C TRP A 1006 40.16 2.63 -40.35
N ASP A 1007 39.15 2.76 -39.50
CA ASP A 1007 39.31 2.82 -38.06
C ASP A 1007 38.60 1.60 -37.44
N ASP A 1008 39.39 0.57 -37.15
CA ASP A 1008 38.98 -0.64 -36.47
C ASP A 1008 39.61 -0.75 -35.06
N ASN A 1009 40.04 0.37 -34.48
CA ASN A 1009 40.75 0.42 -33.20
C ASN A 1009 41.98 -0.50 -33.14
N SER A 1010 42.82 -0.47 -34.18
CA SER A 1010 44.01 -1.33 -34.31
C SER A 1010 43.65 -2.83 -34.23
N GLY A 1011 42.58 -3.23 -34.93
CA GLY A 1011 42.05 -4.60 -34.93
C GLY A 1011 41.24 -4.99 -33.70
N LYS A 1012 41.09 -4.11 -32.69
CA LYS A 1012 40.32 -4.39 -31.48
C LYS A 1012 38.82 -4.18 -31.65
N TYR A 1013 38.39 -3.35 -32.60
CA TYR A 1013 37.02 -2.88 -32.80
C TYR A 1013 36.44 -2.10 -31.62
N TYR A 1014 35.35 -1.37 -31.86
CA TYR A 1014 34.60 -0.68 -30.83
C TYR A 1014 33.41 -1.52 -30.38
N TYR A 1015 33.19 -1.56 -29.07
CA TYR A 1015 32.11 -2.34 -28.47
C TYR A 1015 31.32 -1.52 -27.45
N ALA A 1016 29.99 -1.61 -27.51
CA ALA A 1016 29.11 -1.01 -26.51
C ALA A 1016 27.78 -1.75 -26.46
N SER A 1017 27.04 -1.54 -25.38
CA SER A 1017 25.63 -1.90 -25.20
C SER A 1017 24.89 -0.68 -24.66
N GLY A 1018 23.58 -0.61 -24.84
CA GLY A 1018 22.76 0.55 -24.44
C GLY A 1018 22.17 1.30 -25.64
N SER A 1019 21.66 2.50 -25.41
CA SER A 1019 20.99 3.32 -26.44
C SER A 1019 21.96 4.21 -27.23
N VAL A 1020 23.18 4.42 -26.72
CA VAL A 1020 24.18 5.30 -27.35
C VAL A 1020 25.56 4.66 -27.30
N MET A 1021 26.30 4.79 -28.40
CA MET A 1021 27.72 4.52 -28.51
C MET A 1021 28.38 5.73 -29.18
N ALA A 1022 29.20 6.50 -28.48
CA ALA A 1022 29.97 7.58 -29.07
C ALA A 1022 31.46 7.20 -29.12
N VAL A 1023 32.06 7.28 -30.29
CA VAL A 1023 33.46 6.91 -30.52
C VAL A 1023 34.27 8.14 -30.93
N SER A 1024 35.32 8.45 -30.17
CA SER A 1024 36.27 9.53 -30.47
C SER A 1024 37.65 9.18 -29.93
N GLY A 1025 38.69 9.39 -30.75
CA GLY A 1025 40.08 9.20 -30.31
C GLY A 1025 40.43 7.77 -29.86
N GLY A 1026 39.72 6.76 -30.33
CA GLY A 1026 39.93 5.36 -29.91
C GLY A 1026 39.11 4.93 -28.68
N GLU A 1027 38.34 5.84 -28.08
CA GLU A 1027 37.55 5.56 -26.88
C GLU A 1027 36.05 5.47 -27.17
N VAL A 1028 35.33 4.69 -26.36
CA VAL A 1028 33.87 4.50 -26.42
C VAL A 1028 33.22 5.16 -25.21
N SER A 1029 32.21 5.98 -25.45
CA SER A 1029 31.35 6.60 -24.43
C SER A 1029 29.90 6.14 -24.61
N SER A 1030 29.18 6.02 -23.49
CA SER A 1030 27.73 5.75 -23.45
C SER A 1030 26.88 7.02 -23.50
N SER A 1031 27.50 8.19 -23.65
CA SER A 1031 26.82 9.49 -23.73
C SER A 1031 26.91 10.05 -25.14
N ALA A 1032 25.81 10.63 -25.62
CA ALA A 1032 25.80 11.29 -26.92
C ALA A 1032 26.74 12.52 -26.90
N PRO A 1033 27.39 12.86 -28.01
CA PRO A 1033 28.20 14.08 -28.09
C PRO A 1033 27.35 15.31 -27.77
N SER A 1034 27.83 16.18 -26.88
CA SER A 1034 27.15 17.45 -26.58
C SER A 1034 27.37 18.43 -27.72
N CYS A 1035 26.31 18.68 -28.51
CA CYS A 1035 26.29 19.72 -29.53
C CYS A 1035 25.27 20.79 -29.13
N GLN A 1036 25.66 22.06 -29.19
CA GLN A 1036 24.69 23.14 -29.02
C GLN A 1036 23.62 23.03 -30.12
N SER A 1037 22.37 23.00 -29.67
CA SER A 1037 21.16 22.42 -30.28
C SER A 1037 20.88 22.75 -31.75
N SER A 1038 20.56 21.72 -32.54
CA SER A 1038 19.70 21.84 -33.76
C SER A 1038 18.88 20.58 -34.09
N GLU A 1039 18.59 19.72 -33.11
CA GLU A 1039 17.77 18.53 -33.36
C GLU A 1039 16.26 18.88 -33.40
N LYS A 1040 15.55 18.36 -34.41
CA LYS A 1040 14.11 18.57 -34.61
C LYS A 1040 13.31 18.03 -33.42
N GLN A 1041 12.35 18.81 -32.92
CA GLN A 1041 11.51 18.46 -31.76
C GLN A 1041 10.07 18.19 -32.21
N PRO A 1042 9.67 16.95 -32.58
CA PRO A 1042 8.32 16.71 -33.05
C PRO A 1042 7.27 16.79 -31.92
N MET A 1043 6.03 17.15 -32.26
CA MET A 1043 4.87 17.09 -31.34
C MET A 1043 3.74 16.26 -31.95
N THR A 1044 3.19 15.31 -31.18
CA THR A 1044 1.98 14.57 -31.55
C THR A 1044 0.73 15.19 -30.91
N VAL A 1045 -0.21 15.64 -31.73
CA VAL A 1045 -1.51 16.19 -31.33
C VAL A 1045 -2.58 15.10 -31.42
N TRP A 1046 -3.26 14.83 -30.30
CA TRP A 1046 -4.38 13.90 -30.16
C TRP A 1046 -5.69 14.64 -29.99
N TYR A 1047 -6.76 14.20 -30.66
CA TYR A 1047 -8.09 14.79 -30.57
C TYR A 1047 -9.19 13.72 -30.51
N LYS A 1048 -10.06 13.79 -29.50
CA LYS A 1048 -11.25 12.93 -29.39
C LYS A 1048 -12.44 13.66 -29.96
N ALA A 1049 -12.77 13.34 -31.21
CA ALA A 1049 -13.83 14.02 -31.94
C ALA A 1049 -15.23 13.60 -31.44
N PRO A 1050 -16.25 14.47 -31.53
CA PRO A 1050 -17.64 14.08 -31.34
C PRO A 1050 -18.01 12.89 -32.25
N SER A 1051 -18.90 12.02 -31.80
CA SER A 1051 -19.31 10.81 -32.55
C SER A 1051 -19.93 11.12 -33.92
N SER A 1052 -20.39 12.35 -34.14
CA SER A 1052 -20.90 12.84 -35.42
C SER A 1052 -19.83 13.12 -36.48
N TRP A 1053 -18.55 13.24 -36.10
CA TRP A 1053 -17.46 13.56 -37.04
C TRP A 1053 -16.89 12.29 -37.68
N SER A 1054 -17.03 12.15 -39.00
CA SER A 1054 -16.49 11.01 -39.75
C SER A 1054 -15.06 11.24 -40.26
N THR A 1055 -14.60 12.49 -40.30
CA THR A 1055 -13.22 12.88 -40.62
C THR A 1055 -12.76 14.01 -39.69
N VAL A 1056 -11.46 14.11 -39.43
CA VAL A 1056 -10.90 15.15 -38.56
C VAL A 1056 -9.69 15.79 -39.22
N LYS A 1057 -9.67 17.12 -39.28
CA LYS A 1057 -8.55 17.94 -39.73
C LYS A 1057 -8.19 18.96 -38.66
N ALA A 1058 -6.94 19.41 -38.67
CA ALA A 1058 -6.46 20.47 -37.79
C ALA A 1058 -5.86 21.64 -38.55
N ASN A 1059 -6.11 22.84 -38.04
CA ASN A 1059 -5.31 24.03 -38.33
C ASN A 1059 -4.35 24.24 -37.17
N TRP A 1060 -3.05 24.37 -37.45
CA TRP A 1060 -2.05 24.57 -36.41
C TRP A 1060 -1.01 25.61 -36.79
N ARG A 1061 -0.38 26.21 -35.76
CA ARG A 1061 0.75 27.16 -35.90
C ARG A 1061 1.77 26.91 -34.81
N VAL A 1062 3.04 26.76 -35.18
CA VAL A 1062 4.19 26.67 -34.30
C VAL A 1062 4.81 28.07 -34.16
N TYR A 1063 4.99 28.54 -32.94
CA TYR A 1063 5.62 29.81 -32.62
C TYR A 1063 7.15 29.70 -32.53
N SER A 1064 7.77 29.10 -33.54
CA SER A 1064 9.22 28.98 -33.69
C SER A 1064 9.77 29.98 -34.72
N SER A 1065 11.09 30.08 -34.86
CA SER A 1065 11.75 30.82 -35.94
C SER A 1065 12.47 29.84 -36.89
N PRO A 1066 12.12 29.77 -38.19
CA PRO A 1066 10.97 30.42 -38.83
C PRO A 1066 9.64 29.82 -38.34
N GLN A 1067 8.57 30.62 -38.37
CA GLN A 1067 7.23 30.16 -37.98
C GLN A 1067 6.72 29.09 -38.96
N GLN A 1068 6.09 28.04 -38.42
CA GLN A 1068 5.46 26.99 -39.21
C GLN A 1068 3.95 26.98 -38.96
N SER A 1069 3.17 26.62 -39.98
CA SER A 1069 1.74 26.40 -39.83
C SER A 1069 1.24 25.32 -40.78
N GLY A 1070 0.14 24.68 -40.42
CA GLY A 1070 -0.59 23.75 -41.26
C GLY A 1070 -2.07 24.12 -41.29
N SER A 1071 -2.68 24.02 -42.47
CA SER A 1071 -4.11 24.27 -42.68
C SER A 1071 -4.77 23.00 -43.18
N LYS A 1072 -5.91 22.63 -42.58
CA LYS A 1072 -6.68 21.41 -42.88
C LYS A 1072 -5.82 20.14 -42.91
N ALA A 1073 -4.83 20.06 -42.02
CA ALA A 1073 -3.96 18.90 -41.88
C ALA A 1073 -4.78 17.69 -41.43
N GLN A 1074 -4.79 16.62 -42.21
CA GLN A 1074 -5.58 15.42 -41.92
C GLN A 1074 -5.04 14.73 -40.65
N LEU A 1075 -5.92 14.45 -39.70
CA LEU A 1075 -5.60 13.56 -38.60
C LEU A 1075 -5.91 12.13 -39.02
N THR A 1076 -5.10 11.19 -38.55
CA THR A 1076 -5.32 9.75 -38.77
C THR A 1076 -6.14 9.20 -37.60
N ARG A 1077 -7.15 8.36 -37.88
CA ARG A 1077 -7.83 7.61 -36.81
C ARG A 1077 -6.81 6.82 -36.00
N ALA A 1078 -6.97 6.88 -34.69
CA ALA A 1078 -6.27 6.03 -33.75
C ALA A 1078 -7.30 5.07 -33.10
N CYS A 1079 -7.46 5.13 -31.78
CA CYS A 1079 -8.20 4.18 -30.93
C CYS A 1079 -9.27 4.91 -30.11
N ASP A 1080 -10.35 4.24 -29.70
CA ASP A 1080 -11.37 4.76 -28.77
C ASP A 1080 -11.92 6.16 -29.12
N GLY A 1081 -12.09 6.43 -30.42
CA GLY A 1081 -12.56 7.72 -30.95
C GLY A 1081 -11.48 8.81 -31.03
N TRP A 1082 -10.23 8.51 -30.70
CA TRP A 1082 -9.07 9.41 -30.84
C TRP A 1082 -8.54 9.47 -32.27
N TRP A 1083 -8.05 10.64 -32.63
CA TRP A 1083 -7.39 10.96 -33.89
C TRP A 1083 -6.04 11.60 -33.60
N ARG A 1084 -5.04 11.42 -34.48
CA ARG A 1084 -3.68 11.95 -34.26
C ARG A 1084 -3.07 12.65 -35.48
N LEU A 1085 -2.24 13.66 -35.22
CA LEU A 1085 -1.38 14.37 -36.18
C LEU A 1085 -0.01 14.60 -35.56
N THR A 1086 1.08 14.38 -36.31
CA THR A 1086 2.44 14.73 -35.84
C THR A 1086 2.96 15.95 -36.59
N ILE A 1087 3.35 16.99 -35.84
CA ILE A 1087 4.06 18.17 -36.32
C ILE A 1087 5.55 17.84 -36.23
N ALA A 1088 6.24 17.79 -37.38
CA ALA A 1088 7.56 17.18 -37.50
C ALA A 1088 8.69 17.91 -36.75
N ASP A 1089 8.56 19.22 -36.53
CA ASP A 1089 9.55 19.99 -35.78
C ASP A 1089 8.95 21.28 -35.20
N THR A 1090 8.64 21.26 -33.91
CA THR A 1090 8.18 22.42 -33.14
C THR A 1090 9.34 23.26 -32.62
N LYS A 1091 10.57 22.75 -32.63
CA LYS A 1091 11.73 23.31 -31.90
C LYS A 1091 11.44 23.57 -30.40
N GLY A 1092 10.53 22.79 -29.81
CA GLY A 1092 10.04 22.98 -28.43
C GLY A 1092 9.12 24.21 -28.27
N ALA A 1093 8.80 24.90 -29.36
CA ALA A 1093 7.98 26.11 -29.30
C ALA A 1093 6.50 25.79 -29.10
N LYS A 1094 5.77 26.80 -28.62
CA LYS A 1094 4.33 26.73 -28.43
C LYS A 1094 3.63 26.41 -29.76
N VAL A 1095 2.68 25.48 -29.72
CA VAL A 1095 1.81 25.09 -30.83
C VAL A 1095 0.39 25.52 -30.52
N LYS A 1096 -0.23 26.24 -31.44
CA LYS A 1096 -1.65 26.57 -31.47
C LYS A 1096 -2.38 25.57 -32.37
N VAL A 1097 -3.53 25.04 -31.97
CA VAL A 1097 -4.35 24.13 -32.80
C VAL A 1097 -5.86 24.37 -32.65
N ALA A 1098 -6.61 24.12 -33.73
CA ALA A 1098 -8.06 24.00 -33.77
C ALA A 1098 -8.46 22.85 -34.73
N PHE A 1099 -9.61 22.22 -34.49
CA PHE A 1099 -10.05 21.03 -35.21
C PHE A 1099 -11.32 21.28 -36.03
N THR A 1100 -11.52 20.53 -37.12
CA THR A 1100 -12.72 20.61 -37.98
C THR A 1100 -12.98 19.29 -38.70
N ASP A 1101 -14.25 18.96 -38.95
CA ASP A 1101 -14.66 17.90 -39.89
C ASP A 1101 -14.80 18.39 -41.34
N GLY A 1102 -14.57 19.69 -41.57
CA GLY A 1102 -14.79 20.37 -42.84
C GLY A 1102 -16.11 21.14 -42.94
N ARG A 1103 -17.01 21.03 -41.95
CA ARG A 1103 -18.27 21.78 -41.84
C ARG A 1103 -18.39 22.55 -40.53
N SER A 1104 -17.99 21.93 -39.42
CA SER A 1104 -18.03 22.47 -38.06
C SER A 1104 -16.61 22.64 -37.50
N TRP A 1105 -16.46 23.52 -36.51
CA TRP A 1105 -15.18 23.84 -35.87
C TRP A 1105 -15.22 23.55 -34.37
N ASP A 1106 -14.12 23.02 -33.86
CA ASP A 1106 -13.76 23.04 -32.44
C ASP A 1106 -12.49 23.88 -32.28
N ASP A 1107 -12.71 25.15 -31.96
CA ASP A 1107 -11.68 26.16 -31.72
C ASP A 1107 -11.71 26.67 -30.27
N ASN A 1108 -12.29 25.90 -29.35
CA ASN A 1108 -12.45 26.27 -27.94
C ASN A 1108 -13.17 27.64 -27.76
N GLY A 1109 -14.23 27.89 -28.54
CA GLY A 1109 -14.97 29.15 -28.50
C GLY A 1109 -14.14 30.35 -28.97
N GLY A 1110 -13.35 30.16 -30.03
CA GLY A 1110 -12.43 31.16 -30.58
C GLY A 1110 -11.10 31.32 -29.82
N LYS A 1111 -10.89 30.59 -28.72
CA LYS A 1111 -9.67 30.68 -27.89
C LYS A 1111 -8.51 29.85 -28.41
N TYR A 1112 -8.78 28.78 -29.17
CA TYR A 1112 -7.83 27.77 -29.64
C TYR A 1112 -7.17 26.97 -28.50
N TYR A 1113 -6.58 25.82 -28.84
CA TYR A 1113 -5.78 25.03 -27.91
C TYR A 1113 -4.31 25.37 -28.08
N TYR A 1114 -3.57 25.51 -26.96
CA TYR A 1114 -2.13 25.81 -26.99
C TYR A 1114 -1.36 24.80 -26.14
N ALA A 1115 -0.26 24.26 -26.68
CA ALA A 1115 0.62 23.35 -25.95
C ALA A 1115 2.09 23.56 -26.29
N THR A 1116 2.98 23.19 -25.39
CA THR A 1116 4.41 22.97 -25.59
C THR A 1116 4.73 21.52 -25.23
N GLY A 1117 5.86 20.99 -25.67
CA GLY A 1117 6.27 19.61 -25.37
C GLY A 1117 6.18 18.66 -26.56
N SER A 1118 6.19 17.37 -26.27
CA SER A 1118 6.27 16.26 -27.23
C SER A 1118 4.90 15.72 -27.65
N SER A 1119 3.84 15.97 -26.87
CA SER A 1119 2.47 15.63 -27.26
C SER A 1119 1.43 16.54 -26.62
N MET A 1120 0.19 16.48 -27.12
CA MET A 1120 -0.97 17.07 -26.47
C MET A 1120 -2.22 16.24 -26.78
N ALA A 1121 -3.19 16.17 -25.87
CA ALA A 1121 -4.48 15.56 -26.12
C ALA A 1121 -5.63 16.51 -25.81
N VAL A 1122 -6.65 16.52 -26.66
CA VAL A 1122 -7.84 17.38 -26.55
C VAL A 1122 -9.11 16.53 -26.60
N ALA A 1123 -10.00 16.69 -25.61
CA ALA A 1123 -11.30 16.04 -25.56
C ALA A 1123 -12.33 16.93 -24.85
N GLY A 1124 -13.53 17.04 -25.40
CA GLY A 1124 -14.65 17.74 -24.74
C GLY A 1124 -14.39 19.21 -24.41
N GLY A 1125 -13.57 19.92 -25.20
CA GLY A 1125 -13.21 21.31 -24.92
C GLY A 1125 -12.01 21.51 -23.97
N GLN A 1126 -11.45 20.42 -23.41
CA GLN A 1126 -10.30 20.46 -22.51
C GLN A 1126 -9.04 19.90 -23.19
N PHE A 1127 -7.85 20.34 -22.74
CA PHE A 1127 -6.57 19.80 -23.23
C PHE A 1127 -5.61 19.45 -22.09
N ILE A 1128 -4.71 18.50 -22.36
CA ILE A 1128 -3.61 18.09 -21.50
C ILE A 1128 -2.33 18.02 -22.36
N GLY A 1129 -1.22 18.58 -21.88
CA GLY A 1129 0.10 18.50 -22.53
C GLY A 1129 0.88 17.25 -22.12
N ASP A 1130 1.81 16.80 -22.97
CA ASP A 1130 2.73 15.66 -22.75
C ASP A 1130 2.05 14.36 -22.31
N VAL A 1131 0.84 14.13 -22.82
CA VAL A 1131 0.05 12.92 -22.57
C VAL A 1131 -0.13 12.11 -23.85
N ILE A 1132 -0.24 10.80 -23.70
CA ILE A 1132 -0.70 9.87 -24.74
C ILE A 1132 -1.98 9.22 -24.20
N PRO A 1133 -3.11 9.27 -24.91
CA PRO A 1133 -4.31 8.59 -24.48
C PRO A 1133 -4.05 7.09 -24.27
N ASN A 1134 -4.47 6.56 -23.12
CA ASN A 1134 -4.36 5.13 -22.84
C ASN A 1134 -5.34 4.38 -23.74
N CYS A 1135 -4.82 3.55 -24.64
CA CYS A 1135 -5.62 2.82 -25.62
C CYS A 1135 -5.38 1.31 -25.49
N ALA A 1136 -6.47 0.55 -25.38
CA ALA A 1136 -6.43 -0.86 -25.78
C ALA A 1136 -6.51 -0.90 -27.31
N VAL A 1137 -5.61 -1.65 -27.95
CA VAL A 1137 -5.70 -1.86 -29.40
C VAL A 1137 -6.87 -2.83 -29.64
N GLU A 1138 -7.98 -2.30 -30.16
CA GLU A 1138 -8.99 -3.13 -30.82
C GLU A 1138 -8.34 -3.75 -32.06
N ASN A 1139 -8.30 -5.09 -32.09
CA ASN A 1139 -8.09 -5.86 -33.32
C ASN A 1139 -9.46 -6.18 -33.91
#